data_AF-A0A2W4I5U5-F1
#
_entry.id   AF-A0A2W4I5U5-F1
#
_cell.length_a   1.000
_cell.length_b   1.000
_cell.length_c   1.000
_cell.angle_alpha   90.00
_cell.angle_beta   90.00
_cell.angle_gamma   90.00
#
_symmetry.space_group_name_H-M   'P 1'
#
loop_
_entity.id
_entity.type
_entity.pdbx_description
1 polymer ?
#
loop_
_entity_poly.entity_id
_entity_poly.type
_entity_poly.pdbx_seq_one_letter_code
_entity_poly.pdbx_strand_id
1 'polypeptide(L)'
;MRTSKTRKTTASLSDQALMLAEKAIGALNERSLPIEGIEAGLSSSTIYEKIRKRVVRQIAHSHGASLDFSQLVDAYVLLLDQRLALNSGRYELVASGKEKRKRGVFYTPNWLARELAMKALAPLVYCDVADLAVDSKCSEKASNRLVSVEKMLSLTILDPAMGTGTFLLNSLEILSEFVVQKLANGDAESDWHALIHSLNECLPKSFGLAELKSMNENQLFSMVLHVVARRCLYGFDLDEAAVELSKLGLSLCCGLPSEGSNCFSNLKSGHALLDLWRSPVDIFPAVFSRENPGFDLVITNPPWEIEKVNSREFFSRFDPTFMSLSKQAAIERQKQILSQDKAVEEEWNEYRAYHENLGSFIQRRAKFQGGGDSNAYKLFLELGYDLCRVGGVMAQIVPSGIYSDKGATELRRLFVEKSRWLFLSGFHNHDGIFDIHRSFKFCMLGVVKGERTDSIECGFLRVASAEKEDSFKYRIATLKALSPENLAFFETTNAADLSLVEKLAATCKPLASMPVSFRREFDMTNDSKHFIERSVAQVEGFALDSFGHWLKGSWRPVEQVDTKHQDQFAFSPDGKTAIAIDDIKRVLLPVYEGRMIGQYDWAKKAWMHGKGRRAEWTELPFGEKHMLPQYLLDVDSYFQAQPDRGAKVGYLAVGASTNSRSCIAALIGDWPCGNAVPVLIPSSGDGEERNAFLSALLACLNSFVFDYFLRLRLSANNLNWFILQECLLPDLNQLALNKALLSAVSELSSHNALRAEGFGGHNPGAVRRLKLRAFIEAVVAQSYQISDSDCEVILRGCELADLRETKDKPSSIDKGFHRIDLELPPKFRSPSLFLEAFKLIRERDANWLFENLDADEVLFSKQSLDLPVSSAKRSETMTATAAATLMCRIRSAGSRLGFHR
;
A
#
# COMPACT_ATOMS: atom_id res chain seq x y z
N MET A 1 9.64 -30.24 33.31
CA MET A 1 10.94 -30.85 32.98
C MET A 1 11.27 -30.54 31.54
N ARG A 2 12.40 -29.86 31.30
CA ARG A 2 12.92 -29.47 29.98
C ARG A 2 13.40 -30.72 29.23
N THR A 3 12.94 -30.93 28.01
CA THR A 3 13.61 -31.83 27.04
C THR A 3 14.12 -30.99 25.88
N SER A 4 15.43 -30.78 25.88
CA SER A 4 16.23 -30.30 24.76
C SER A 4 16.11 -31.28 23.59
N LYS A 5 15.42 -30.91 22.52
CA LYS A 5 15.66 -31.49 21.20
C LYS A 5 16.56 -30.54 20.43
N THR A 6 17.83 -30.95 20.36
CA THR A 6 18.81 -30.50 19.38
C THR A 6 18.16 -30.46 17.99
N ARG A 7 18.00 -29.24 17.44
CA ARG A 7 17.73 -29.02 16.02
C ARG A 7 18.92 -29.57 15.23
N LYS A 8 18.82 -30.82 14.75
CA LYS A 8 19.53 -31.20 13.53
C LYS A 8 18.85 -30.41 12.41
N THR A 9 19.56 -29.41 11.90
CA THR A 9 19.26 -28.73 10.65
C THR A 9 19.27 -29.77 9.52
N THR A 10 18.11 -30.33 9.21
CA THR A 10 17.82 -30.79 7.86
C THR A 10 17.81 -29.54 7.01
N ALA A 11 18.89 -29.33 6.24
CA ALA A 11 18.86 -28.38 5.13
C ALA A 11 17.57 -28.65 4.35
N SER A 12 16.79 -27.60 4.08
CA SER A 12 15.60 -27.74 3.24
C SER A 12 16.03 -28.27 1.88
N LEU A 13 15.18 -29.03 1.18
CA LEU A 13 15.49 -29.50 -0.18
C LEU A 13 15.89 -28.34 -1.13
N SER A 14 15.48 -27.10 -0.84
CA SER A 14 15.92 -25.89 -1.54
C SER A 14 17.41 -25.55 -1.33
N ASP A 15 17.99 -25.84 -0.16
CA ASP A 15 19.40 -25.56 0.15
C ASP A 15 20.34 -26.47 -0.66
N GLN A 16 19.89 -27.68 -1.03
CA GLN A 16 20.64 -28.61 -1.88
C GLN A 16 20.63 -28.17 -3.34
N ALA A 17 19.48 -27.74 -3.86
CA ALA A 17 19.38 -27.14 -5.19
C ALA A 17 20.21 -25.84 -5.30
N LEU A 18 20.20 -25.02 -4.23
CA LEU A 18 21.01 -23.81 -4.11
C LEU A 18 22.51 -24.12 -4.20
N MET A 19 22.99 -25.07 -3.38
CA MET A 19 24.39 -25.48 -3.39
C MET A 19 24.83 -26.03 -4.77
N LEU A 20 23.95 -26.75 -5.48
CA LEU A 20 24.23 -27.28 -6.82
C LEU A 20 24.30 -26.21 -7.89
N ALA A 21 23.36 -25.25 -7.88
CA ALA A 21 23.36 -24.12 -8.77
C ALA A 21 24.62 -23.27 -8.57
N GLU A 22 24.99 -22.97 -7.32
CA GLU A 22 26.21 -22.24 -6.98
C GLU A 22 27.48 -22.97 -7.44
N LYS A 23 27.55 -24.29 -7.28
CA LYS A 23 28.68 -25.11 -7.73
C LYS A 23 28.77 -25.19 -9.27
N ALA A 24 27.63 -25.20 -9.96
CA ALA A 24 27.55 -25.14 -11.41
C ALA A 24 28.00 -23.77 -11.94
N ILE A 25 27.56 -22.69 -11.29
CA ILE A 25 27.98 -21.30 -11.60
C ILE A 25 29.48 -21.13 -11.34
N GLY A 26 30.01 -21.63 -10.22
CA GLY A 26 31.45 -21.61 -9.92
C GLY A 26 32.28 -22.33 -10.98
N ALA A 27 31.88 -23.53 -11.39
CA ALA A 27 32.54 -24.29 -12.45
C ALA A 27 32.41 -23.67 -13.86
N LEU A 28 31.39 -22.83 -14.09
CA LEU A 28 31.24 -22.03 -15.30
C LEU A 28 32.22 -20.85 -15.30
N ASN A 29 32.36 -20.16 -14.16
CA ASN A 29 33.28 -19.03 -14.00
C ASN A 29 34.77 -19.44 -14.01
N GLU A 30 35.12 -20.62 -13.46
CA GLU A 30 36.50 -21.13 -13.45
C GLU A 30 37.07 -21.47 -14.85
N ARG A 31 36.22 -21.62 -15.88
CA ARG A 31 36.64 -21.95 -17.26
C ARG A 31 36.23 -20.87 -18.28
N SER A 32 36.43 -19.61 -17.91
CA SER A 32 36.20 -18.38 -18.70
C SER A 32 36.18 -18.57 -20.22
N LEU A 33 35.12 -18.09 -20.89
CA LEU A 33 35.04 -18.03 -22.36
C LEU A 33 36.06 -16.99 -22.88
N PRO A 34 37.07 -17.36 -23.70
CA PRO A 34 38.02 -16.42 -24.29
C PRO A 34 37.34 -15.50 -25.32
N ILE A 35 37.87 -14.29 -25.51
CA ILE A 35 37.41 -13.33 -26.56
C ILE A 35 37.62 -13.91 -27.97
N GLU A 36 38.69 -14.68 -28.16
CA GLU A 36 39.08 -15.23 -29.46
C GLU A 36 38.06 -16.28 -29.93
N GLY A 37 37.09 -15.81 -30.71
CA GLY A 37 36.00 -16.61 -31.29
C GLY A 37 34.60 -16.00 -31.20
N ILE A 38 34.42 -14.85 -30.54
CA ILE A 38 33.13 -14.10 -30.49
C ILE A 38 33.12 -12.91 -31.47
N GLU A 39 34.22 -12.67 -32.19
CA GLU A 39 34.26 -11.78 -33.36
C GLU A 39 33.65 -12.46 -34.61
N ALA A 40 32.35 -12.75 -34.56
CA ALA A 40 31.44 -12.90 -35.71
C ALA A 40 30.11 -13.53 -35.25
N GLY A 41 29.09 -12.69 -35.01
CA GLY A 41 27.68 -13.07 -35.25
C GLY A 41 27.08 -14.24 -34.45
N LEU A 42 27.63 -14.63 -33.29
CA LEU A 42 26.97 -15.64 -32.44
C LEU A 42 25.73 -15.02 -31.78
N SER A 43 24.55 -15.50 -32.17
CA SER A 43 23.27 -15.11 -31.57
C SER A 43 23.22 -15.47 -30.08
N SER A 44 22.47 -14.68 -29.30
CA SER A 44 22.18 -14.96 -27.88
C SER A 44 21.75 -16.42 -27.64
N SER A 45 20.97 -17.00 -28.56
CA SER A 45 20.54 -18.39 -28.52
C SER A 45 21.69 -19.41 -28.49
N THR A 46 22.81 -19.15 -29.17
CA THR A 46 23.96 -20.07 -29.20
C THR A 46 24.74 -20.08 -27.87
N ILE A 47 24.78 -18.93 -27.18
CA ILE A 47 25.40 -18.80 -25.85
C ILE A 47 24.57 -19.54 -24.81
N TYR A 48 23.25 -19.34 -24.81
CA TYR A 48 22.33 -20.02 -23.90
C TYR A 48 22.33 -21.53 -24.11
N GLU A 49 22.50 -22.02 -25.34
CA GLU A 49 22.59 -23.46 -25.61
C GLU A 49 23.87 -24.11 -25.08
N LYS A 50 24.99 -23.37 -25.09
CA LYS A 50 26.24 -23.83 -24.45
C LYS A 50 26.09 -23.89 -22.93
N ILE A 51 25.42 -22.90 -22.33
CA ILE A 51 25.10 -22.87 -20.89
C ILE A 51 24.17 -24.05 -20.55
N ARG A 52 23.11 -24.25 -21.33
CA ARG A 52 22.18 -25.38 -21.22
C ARG A 52 22.89 -26.72 -21.18
N LYS A 53 23.63 -27.06 -22.25
CA LYS A 53 24.29 -28.37 -22.38
C LYS A 53 25.22 -28.63 -21.21
N ARG A 54 25.81 -27.58 -20.64
CA ARG A 54 26.74 -27.66 -19.52
C ARG A 54 26.04 -27.79 -18.18
N VAL A 55 24.99 -27.00 -17.93
CA VAL A 55 24.11 -27.12 -16.76
C VAL A 55 23.49 -28.51 -16.71
N VAL A 56 22.89 -28.97 -17.81
CA VAL A 56 22.30 -30.33 -17.92
C VAL A 56 23.34 -31.41 -17.67
N ARG A 57 24.53 -31.32 -18.28
CA ARG A 57 25.59 -32.31 -18.04
C ARG A 57 26.06 -32.30 -16.60
N GLN A 58 26.21 -31.14 -15.98
CA GLN A 58 26.73 -31.01 -14.63
C GLN A 58 25.70 -31.47 -13.60
N ILE A 59 24.43 -31.15 -13.81
CA ILE A 59 23.30 -31.65 -13.05
C ILE A 59 23.19 -33.19 -13.20
N ALA A 60 23.22 -33.71 -14.42
CA ALA A 60 23.17 -35.15 -14.71
C ALA A 60 24.36 -35.93 -14.13
N HIS A 61 25.57 -35.34 -14.16
CA HIS A 61 26.78 -35.96 -13.62
C HIS A 61 26.81 -35.99 -12.09
N SER A 62 26.13 -35.04 -11.43
CA SER A 62 26.12 -34.93 -9.97
C SER A 62 25.08 -35.83 -9.29
N HIS A 63 24.03 -36.27 -10.00
CA HIS A 63 22.84 -36.85 -9.36
C HIS A 63 22.45 -38.26 -9.82
N GLY A 64 23.18 -38.92 -10.72
CA GLY A 64 22.93 -40.34 -11.03
C GLY A 64 21.44 -40.67 -11.21
N ALA A 65 20.78 -40.01 -12.16
CA ALA A 65 19.38 -40.22 -12.54
C ALA A 65 18.33 -40.15 -11.41
N SER A 66 17.92 -38.94 -11.02
CA SER A 66 16.51 -38.55 -10.76
C SER A 66 16.45 -37.24 -9.97
N LEU A 67 16.35 -36.11 -10.66
CA LEU A 67 15.83 -34.87 -10.06
C LEU A 67 14.36 -34.77 -10.45
N ASP A 68 13.53 -34.35 -9.49
CA ASP A 68 12.13 -34.06 -9.77
C ASP A 68 11.96 -32.72 -10.52
N PHE A 69 10.78 -32.49 -11.10
CA PHE A 69 10.50 -31.32 -11.92
C PHE A 69 10.68 -30.01 -11.12
N SER A 70 10.22 -29.97 -9.87
CA SER A 70 10.35 -28.81 -8.99
C SER A 70 11.82 -28.41 -8.78
N GLN A 71 12.72 -29.38 -8.57
CA GLN A 71 14.15 -29.12 -8.40
C GLN A 71 14.79 -28.55 -9.66
N LEU A 72 14.34 -28.98 -10.85
CA LEU A 72 14.82 -28.43 -12.12
C LEU A 72 14.35 -26.99 -12.33
N VAL A 73 13.11 -26.68 -11.96
CA VAL A 73 12.58 -25.30 -11.99
C VAL A 73 13.37 -24.43 -11.04
N ASP A 74 13.57 -24.84 -9.78
CA ASP A 74 14.32 -24.05 -8.79
C ASP A 74 15.78 -23.82 -9.22
N ALA A 75 16.45 -24.84 -9.77
CA ALA A 75 17.81 -24.71 -10.28
C ALA A 75 17.89 -23.77 -11.51
N TYR A 76 16.92 -23.85 -12.42
CA TYR A 76 16.82 -22.96 -13.58
C TYR A 76 16.61 -21.50 -13.15
N VAL A 77 15.70 -21.29 -12.21
CA VAL A 77 15.39 -20.00 -11.60
C VAL A 77 16.62 -19.34 -10.97
N LEU A 78 17.42 -20.11 -10.24
CA LEU A 78 18.65 -19.61 -9.63
C LEU A 78 19.71 -19.20 -10.67
N LEU A 79 19.80 -19.90 -11.80
CA LEU A 79 20.71 -19.54 -12.89
C LEU A 79 20.33 -18.20 -13.53
N LEU A 80 19.05 -17.81 -13.51
CA LEU A 80 18.55 -16.57 -14.09
C LEU A 80 18.89 -15.32 -13.27
N ASP A 81 19.31 -15.49 -12.01
CA ASP A 81 19.83 -14.41 -11.20
C ASP A 81 21.27 -14.01 -11.59
N GLN A 82 21.88 -14.71 -12.55
CA GLN A 82 23.21 -14.40 -13.08
C GLN A 82 23.13 -13.72 -14.46
N ARG A 83 23.92 -12.66 -14.68
CA ARG A 83 24.11 -12.01 -15.99
C ARG A 83 25.53 -12.27 -16.50
N LEU A 84 25.70 -12.41 -17.82
CA LEU A 84 27.03 -12.30 -18.43
C LEU A 84 27.53 -10.86 -18.34
N ALA A 85 28.63 -10.65 -17.60
CA ALA A 85 29.37 -9.38 -17.57
C ALA A 85 30.75 -9.59 -18.20
N LEU A 86 31.22 -8.60 -18.95
CA LEU A 86 32.58 -8.59 -19.49
C LEU A 86 33.52 -7.98 -18.46
N ASN A 87 34.31 -8.81 -17.78
CA ASN A 87 35.32 -8.40 -16.82
C ASN A 87 36.70 -8.74 -17.37
N SER A 88 37.57 -7.73 -17.51
CA SER A 88 38.97 -7.92 -17.92
C SER A 88 39.14 -8.74 -19.21
N GLY A 89 38.25 -8.53 -20.18
CA GLY A 89 38.27 -9.29 -21.44
C GLY A 89 37.77 -10.74 -21.33
N ARG A 90 36.98 -11.07 -20.31
CA ARG A 90 36.38 -12.40 -20.14
C ARG A 90 34.91 -12.26 -19.77
N TYR A 91 34.07 -13.14 -20.30
CA TYR A 91 32.68 -13.21 -19.89
C TYR A 91 32.54 -14.02 -18.61
N GLU A 92 32.00 -13.41 -17.56
CA GLU A 92 31.72 -14.00 -16.25
C GLU A 92 30.23 -13.91 -15.91
N LEU A 93 29.71 -14.90 -15.21
CA LEU A 93 28.37 -14.85 -14.62
C LEU A 93 28.44 -14.07 -13.31
N VAL A 94 27.75 -12.93 -13.25
CA VAL A 94 27.69 -12.02 -12.09
C VAL A 94 26.26 -11.89 -11.60
N ALA A 95 26.06 -11.90 -10.28
CA ALA A 95 24.75 -11.75 -9.66
C ALA A 95 24.09 -10.42 -10.06
N SER A 96 22.85 -10.49 -10.55
CA SER A 96 22.09 -9.40 -11.18
C SER A 96 21.61 -8.32 -10.22
N GLY A 97 21.91 -8.49 -8.93
CA GLY A 97 21.21 -7.89 -7.80
C GLY A 97 21.32 -6.38 -7.64
N LYS A 98 21.62 -5.53 -8.65
CA LYS A 98 21.52 -4.06 -8.48
C LYS A 98 20.92 -3.30 -9.66
N GLU A 99 20.99 -3.81 -10.88
CA GLU A 99 20.47 -3.11 -12.08
C GLU A 99 19.02 -3.50 -12.42
N LYS A 100 18.64 -4.78 -12.30
CA LYS A 100 17.24 -5.23 -12.51
C LYS A 100 16.27 -4.64 -11.47
N ARG A 101 16.79 -4.31 -10.27
CA ARG A 101 16.10 -3.61 -9.16
C ARG A 101 15.43 -2.29 -9.56
N LYS A 102 15.82 -1.68 -10.68
CA LYS A 102 15.40 -0.33 -11.12
C LYS A 102 14.47 -0.32 -12.34
N ARG A 103 14.14 -1.48 -12.92
CA ARG A 103 13.25 -1.62 -14.11
C ARG A 103 11.90 -2.28 -13.78
N GLY A 104 11.55 -2.43 -12.50
CA GLY A 104 10.28 -3.06 -12.09
C GLY A 104 10.13 -4.56 -12.42
N VAL A 105 11.18 -5.24 -12.88
CA VAL A 105 11.17 -6.68 -13.20
C VAL A 105 11.48 -7.48 -11.92
N PHE A 106 10.44 -7.99 -11.27
CA PHE A 106 10.57 -8.79 -10.05
C PHE A 106 10.47 -10.28 -10.35
N TYR A 107 11.46 -11.05 -9.91
CA TYR A 107 11.37 -12.50 -9.97
C TYR A 107 10.28 -12.99 -9.01
N THR A 108 9.36 -13.83 -9.51
CA THR A 108 8.26 -14.39 -8.71
C THR A 108 8.72 -15.66 -8.01
N PRO A 109 8.74 -15.71 -6.66
CA PRO A 109 9.12 -16.93 -5.94
C PRO A 109 8.28 -18.12 -6.39
N ASN A 110 8.93 -19.28 -6.57
CA ASN A 110 8.30 -20.45 -7.18
C ASN A 110 7.05 -20.91 -6.42
N TRP A 111 7.10 -20.94 -5.08
CA TRP A 111 5.95 -21.30 -4.24
C TRP A 111 4.73 -20.40 -4.49
N LEU A 112 4.94 -19.10 -4.71
CA LEU A 112 3.87 -18.12 -4.94
C LEU A 112 3.31 -18.27 -6.36
N ALA A 113 4.18 -18.52 -7.34
CA ALA A 113 3.76 -18.81 -8.71
C ALA A 113 2.94 -20.11 -8.80
N ARG A 114 3.39 -21.17 -8.10
CA ARG A 114 2.66 -22.44 -7.99
C ARG A 114 1.30 -22.26 -7.34
N GLU A 115 1.22 -21.51 -6.22
CA GLU A 115 -0.05 -21.23 -5.54
C GLU A 115 -1.06 -20.55 -6.47
N LEU A 116 -0.64 -19.50 -7.19
CA LEU A 116 -1.52 -18.81 -8.14
C LEU A 116 -1.97 -19.74 -9.27
N ALA A 117 -1.03 -20.48 -9.87
CA ALA A 117 -1.32 -21.38 -10.99
C ALA A 117 -2.29 -22.50 -10.58
N MET A 118 -2.11 -23.10 -9.39
CA MET A 118 -3.03 -24.09 -8.83
C MET A 118 -4.44 -23.51 -8.66
N LYS A 119 -4.58 -22.37 -7.97
CA LYS A 119 -5.88 -21.74 -7.73
C LYS A 119 -6.56 -21.29 -9.04
N ALA A 120 -5.79 -20.92 -10.06
CA ALA A 120 -6.29 -20.48 -11.36
C ALA A 120 -6.69 -21.63 -12.30
N LEU A 121 -5.97 -22.76 -12.27
CA LEU A 121 -6.25 -23.93 -13.11
C LEU A 121 -7.40 -24.78 -12.58
N ALA A 122 -7.53 -24.89 -11.24
CA ALA A 122 -8.59 -25.66 -10.59
C ALA A 122 -10.01 -25.47 -11.21
N PRO A 123 -10.54 -24.25 -11.39
CA PRO A 123 -11.85 -24.03 -12.01
C PRO A 123 -11.98 -24.49 -13.47
N LEU A 124 -10.86 -24.71 -14.17
CA LEU A 124 -10.86 -25.14 -15.58
C LEU A 124 -10.76 -26.64 -15.74
N VAL A 125 -10.26 -27.35 -14.72
CA VAL A 125 -10.04 -28.81 -14.76
C VAL A 125 -11.07 -29.61 -13.95
N TYR A 126 -11.92 -28.95 -13.16
CA TYR A 126 -13.01 -29.59 -12.40
C TYR A 126 -14.39 -29.19 -12.92
N CYS A 127 -15.35 -30.14 -12.95
CA CYS A 127 -16.71 -29.91 -13.45
C CYS A 127 -17.64 -29.13 -12.49
N ASP A 128 -17.41 -29.18 -11.17
CA ASP A 128 -18.20 -28.49 -10.13
C ASP A 128 -17.27 -27.76 -9.14
N VAL A 129 -17.01 -26.48 -9.40
CA VAL A 129 -16.05 -25.68 -8.62
C VAL A 129 -16.64 -25.05 -7.36
N ALA A 130 -17.96 -25.14 -7.16
CA ALA A 130 -18.66 -24.40 -6.11
C ALA A 130 -18.24 -24.79 -4.66
N ASP A 131 -17.68 -25.99 -4.47
CA ASP A 131 -17.36 -26.56 -3.15
C ASP A 131 -15.89 -27.03 -3.00
N LEU A 132 -15.02 -26.74 -3.97
CA LEU A 132 -13.60 -27.08 -3.85
C LEU A 132 -12.91 -26.02 -2.99
N ALA A 133 -13.01 -26.15 -1.66
CA ALA A 133 -12.00 -25.59 -0.78
C ALA A 133 -10.64 -26.11 -1.30
N VAL A 134 -9.75 -25.19 -1.67
CA VAL A 134 -8.43 -25.48 -2.23
C VAL A 134 -7.53 -25.99 -1.10
N ASP A 135 -7.90 -27.14 -0.52
CA ASP A 135 -7.11 -27.83 0.49
C ASP A 135 -6.20 -28.81 -0.25
N SER A 136 -4.90 -28.75 0.04
CA SER A 136 -3.80 -29.44 -0.65
C SER A 136 -3.80 -30.97 -0.53
N LYS A 137 -4.92 -31.56 -0.09
CA LYS A 137 -5.12 -33.00 0.02
C LYS A 137 -6.23 -33.45 -0.92
N CYS A 138 -5.84 -33.75 -2.16
CA CYS A 138 -6.65 -34.52 -3.11
C CYS A 138 -7.10 -35.83 -2.45
N SER A 139 -8.38 -35.91 -2.07
CA SER A 139 -9.03 -37.17 -1.74
C SER A 139 -9.49 -37.88 -3.02
N GLU A 140 -9.63 -39.20 -2.98
CA GLU A 140 -10.18 -40.05 -4.05
C GLU A 140 -11.51 -39.51 -4.64
N LYS A 141 -12.30 -38.80 -3.84
CA LYS A 141 -13.56 -38.16 -4.27
C LYS A 141 -13.38 -36.97 -5.22
N ALA A 142 -12.21 -36.31 -5.21
CA ALA A 142 -11.91 -35.19 -6.11
C ALA A 142 -11.56 -35.67 -7.53
N SER A 143 -10.90 -36.82 -7.68
CA SER A 143 -10.48 -37.35 -9.00
C SER A 143 -11.64 -37.62 -9.95
N ASN A 144 -12.80 -38.06 -9.44
CA ASN A 144 -14.01 -38.28 -10.25
C ASN A 144 -14.66 -36.99 -10.79
N ARG A 145 -14.24 -35.82 -10.30
CA ARG A 145 -14.74 -34.51 -10.73
C ARG A 145 -13.84 -33.83 -11.77
N LEU A 146 -12.71 -34.44 -12.13
CA LEU A 146 -11.85 -33.92 -13.19
C LEU A 146 -12.56 -34.02 -14.55
N VAL A 147 -12.41 -32.99 -15.39
CA VAL A 147 -12.90 -32.98 -16.78
C VAL A 147 -12.15 -34.02 -17.63
N SER A 148 -12.57 -34.23 -18.88
CA SER A 148 -11.88 -35.16 -19.78
C SER A 148 -10.45 -34.70 -20.09
N VAL A 149 -9.58 -35.66 -20.41
CA VAL A 149 -8.21 -35.37 -20.86
C VAL A 149 -8.22 -34.54 -22.14
N GLU A 150 -9.15 -34.80 -23.05
CA GLU A 150 -9.36 -33.97 -24.24
C GLU A 150 -9.60 -32.50 -23.87
N LYS A 151 -10.46 -32.24 -22.88
CA LYS A 151 -10.74 -30.88 -22.43
C LYS A 151 -9.51 -30.23 -21.82
N MET A 152 -8.76 -30.93 -20.96
CA MET A 152 -7.53 -30.41 -20.35
C MET A 152 -6.46 -30.06 -21.39
N LEU A 153 -6.23 -30.96 -22.36
CA LEU A 153 -5.22 -30.77 -23.42
C LEU A 153 -5.63 -29.73 -24.49
N SER A 154 -6.87 -29.26 -24.44
CA SER A 154 -7.40 -28.17 -25.29
C SER A 154 -7.29 -26.78 -24.64
N LEU A 155 -6.92 -26.70 -23.35
CA LEU A 155 -6.83 -25.43 -22.64
C LEU A 155 -5.73 -24.55 -23.24
N THR A 156 -6.00 -23.25 -23.32
CA THR A 156 -5.03 -22.24 -23.78
C THR A 156 -4.65 -21.31 -22.62
N ILE A 157 -3.37 -21.34 -22.23
CA ILE A 157 -2.82 -20.65 -21.06
C ILE A 157 -1.81 -19.61 -21.55
N LEU A 158 -2.09 -18.33 -21.32
CA LEU A 158 -1.23 -17.21 -21.69
C LEU A 158 -0.58 -16.57 -20.46
N ASP A 159 0.73 -16.30 -20.57
CA ASP A 159 1.39 -15.26 -19.77
C ASP A 159 1.84 -14.09 -20.67
N PRO A 160 1.16 -12.92 -20.63
CA PRO A 160 1.46 -11.77 -21.49
C PRO A 160 2.67 -10.93 -21.05
N ALA A 161 3.29 -11.26 -19.91
CA ALA A 161 4.53 -10.66 -19.42
C ALA A 161 5.36 -11.75 -18.74
N MET A 162 5.68 -12.79 -19.51
CA MET A 162 6.14 -14.07 -18.96
C MET A 162 7.51 -14.02 -18.29
N GLY A 163 8.32 -13.01 -18.60
CA GLY A 163 9.72 -12.94 -18.23
C GLY A 163 10.41 -14.23 -18.62
N THR A 164 10.96 -14.91 -17.62
CA THR A 164 11.68 -16.18 -17.79
C THR A 164 10.78 -17.42 -17.72
N GLY A 165 9.45 -17.24 -17.72
CA GLY A 165 8.49 -18.32 -17.91
C GLY A 165 8.09 -19.06 -16.63
N THR A 166 8.27 -18.48 -15.44
CA THR A 166 7.97 -19.16 -14.16
C THR A 166 6.52 -19.63 -14.06
N PHE A 167 5.53 -18.83 -14.49
CA PHE A 167 4.12 -19.26 -14.49
C PHE A 167 3.84 -20.34 -15.54
N LEU A 168 4.50 -20.30 -16.69
CA LEU A 168 4.36 -21.32 -17.73
C LEU A 168 4.93 -22.67 -17.26
N LEU A 169 6.08 -22.65 -16.59
CA LEU A 169 6.69 -23.85 -15.99
C LEU A 169 5.80 -24.47 -14.90
N ASN A 170 5.25 -23.65 -14.01
CA ASN A 170 4.31 -24.13 -12.99
C ASN A 170 3.02 -24.66 -13.61
N SER A 171 2.45 -23.95 -14.60
CA SER A 171 1.24 -24.39 -15.29
C SER A 171 1.45 -25.70 -16.06
N LEU A 172 2.64 -25.88 -16.65
CA LEU A 172 3.06 -27.11 -17.31
C LEU A 172 3.02 -28.30 -16.34
N GLU A 173 3.65 -28.16 -15.17
CA GLU A 173 3.71 -29.20 -14.15
C GLU A 173 2.30 -29.56 -13.67
N ILE A 174 1.56 -28.56 -13.20
CA ILE A 174 0.25 -28.71 -12.57
C ILE A 174 -0.77 -29.33 -13.53
N LEU A 175 -0.85 -28.83 -14.76
CA LEU A 175 -1.80 -29.38 -15.73
C LEU A 175 -1.43 -30.83 -16.09
N SER A 176 -0.12 -31.14 -16.16
CA SER A 176 0.34 -32.51 -16.42
C SER A 176 0.02 -33.45 -15.26
N GLU A 177 0.14 -32.99 -14.01
CA GLU A 177 -0.27 -33.72 -12.81
C GLU A 177 -1.76 -34.07 -12.87
N PHE A 178 -2.63 -33.12 -13.22
CA PHE A 178 -4.07 -33.37 -13.36
C PHE A 178 -4.42 -34.35 -14.47
N VAL A 179 -3.75 -34.29 -15.62
CA VAL A 179 -3.96 -35.23 -16.72
C VAL A 179 -3.54 -36.63 -16.31
N VAL A 180 -2.36 -36.80 -15.69
CA VAL A 180 -1.91 -38.11 -15.19
C VAL A 180 -2.85 -38.64 -14.10
N GLN A 181 -3.28 -37.79 -13.17
CA GLN A 181 -4.25 -38.15 -12.14
C GLN A 181 -5.58 -38.62 -12.74
N LYS A 182 -6.06 -37.99 -13.81
CA LYS A 182 -7.28 -38.41 -14.53
C LYS A 182 -7.11 -39.77 -15.19
N LEU A 183 -5.98 -40.01 -15.84
CA LEU A 183 -5.66 -41.28 -16.50
C LEU A 183 -5.44 -42.43 -15.51
N ALA A 184 -4.86 -42.15 -14.35
CA ALA A 184 -4.59 -43.15 -13.31
C ALA A 184 -5.87 -43.57 -12.56
N ASN A 185 -6.81 -42.65 -12.34
CA ASN A 185 -8.03 -42.91 -11.58
C ASN A 185 -9.26 -43.21 -12.45
N GLY A 186 -9.16 -43.06 -13.77
CA GLY A 186 -10.27 -43.21 -14.70
C GLY A 186 -10.07 -44.38 -15.68
N ASP A 187 -11.13 -45.16 -15.89
CA ASP A 187 -11.14 -46.27 -16.86
C ASP A 187 -11.64 -45.86 -18.25
N ALA A 188 -11.91 -44.57 -18.48
CA ALA A 188 -12.44 -44.08 -19.75
C ALA A 188 -11.39 -44.21 -20.86
N GLU A 189 -11.58 -45.15 -21.80
CA GLU A 189 -10.71 -45.31 -22.96
C GLU A 189 -10.62 -44.02 -23.80
N SER A 190 -11.67 -43.20 -23.81
CA SER A 190 -11.69 -41.90 -24.49
C SER A 190 -10.58 -40.96 -23.99
N ASP A 191 -10.25 -40.97 -22.70
CA ASP A 191 -9.21 -40.12 -22.13
C ASP A 191 -7.81 -40.56 -22.62
N TRP A 192 -7.58 -41.87 -22.70
CA TRP A 192 -6.35 -42.41 -23.28
C TRP A 192 -6.25 -42.13 -24.78
N HIS A 193 -7.35 -42.26 -25.52
CA HIS A 193 -7.39 -41.93 -26.95
C HIS A 193 -7.11 -40.45 -27.22
N ALA A 194 -7.61 -39.55 -26.37
CA ALA A 194 -7.32 -38.12 -26.46
C ALA A 194 -5.81 -37.83 -26.28
N LEU A 195 -5.16 -38.49 -25.32
CA LEU A 195 -3.71 -38.38 -25.13
C LEU A 195 -2.95 -38.94 -26.34
N ILE A 196 -3.31 -40.13 -26.84
CA ILE A 196 -2.67 -40.76 -28.00
C ILE A 196 -2.76 -39.87 -29.23
N HIS A 197 -3.96 -39.34 -29.51
CA HIS A 197 -4.17 -38.42 -30.62
C HIS A 197 -3.26 -37.20 -30.50
N SER A 198 -3.23 -36.58 -29.32
CA SER A 198 -2.41 -35.40 -29.08
C SER A 198 -0.90 -35.67 -29.15
N LEU A 199 -0.45 -36.85 -28.72
CA LEU A 199 0.94 -37.28 -28.85
C LEU A 199 1.32 -37.50 -30.30
N ASN A 200 0.47 -38.17 -31.08
CA ASN A 200 0.71 -38.46 -32.50
C ASN A 200 0.69 -37.20 -33.37
N GLU A 201 -0.04 -36.16 -32.97
CA GLU A 201 0.04 -34.84 -33.61
C GLU A 201 1.31 -34.07 -33.23
N CYS A 202 1.79 -34.23 -31.99
CA CYS A 202 2.92 -33.46 -31.45
C CYS A 202 4.30 -34.06 -31.72
N LEU A 203 4.38 -35.39 -31.86
CA LEU A 203 5.63 -36.15 -31.90
C LEU A 203 5.70 -36.98 -33.19
N PRO A 204 6.90 -37.15 -33.77
CA PRO A 204 7.09 -37.92 -35.00
C PRO A 204 6.87 -39.43 -34.84
N LYS A 205 6.78 -39.92 -33.59
CA LYS A 205 6.55 -41.33 -33.27
C LYS A 205 5.06 -41.55 -33.02
N SER A 206 4.51 -42.62 -33.60
CA SER A 206 3.16 -43.08 -33.27
C SER A 206 3.15 -43.88 -31.98
N PHE A 207 2.23 -43.55 -31.09
CA PHE A 207 2.01 -44.23 -29.81
C PHE A 207 0.71 -45.05 -29.85
N GLY A 208 0.74 -46.22 -29.23
CA GLY A 208 -0.42 -47.10 -29.07
C GLY A 208 -0.93 -47.15 -27.63
N LEU A 209 -2.17 -47.59 -27.45
CA LEU A 209 -2.82 -47.71 -26.13
C LEU A 209 -2.05 -48.65 -25.18
N ALA A 210 -1.63 -49.81 -25.68
CA ALA A 210 -0.89 -50.78 -24.87
C ALA A 210 0.49 -50.26 -24.43
N GLU A 211 1.15 -49.48 -25.29
CA GLU A 211 2.44 -48.86 -24.97
C GLU A 211 2.28 -47.85 -23.82
N LEU A 212 1.33 -46.91 -23.94
CA LEU A 212 1.12 -45.89 -22.91
C LEU A 212 0.61 -46.46 -21.59
N LYS A 213 -0.31 -47.44 -21.62
CA LYS A 213 -0.80 -48.11 -20.39
C LYS A 213 0.27 -48.94 -19.67
N SER A 214 1.35 -49.31 -20.37
CA SER A 214 2.48 -50.04 -19.77
C SER A 214 3.54 -49.12 -19.12
N MET A 215 3.47 -47.81 -19.36
CA MET A 215 4.40 -46.84 -18.80
C MET A 215 4.16 -46.66 -17.30
N ASN A 216 5.24 -46.42 -16.55
CA ASN A 216 5.11 -45.95 -15.18
C ASN A 216 4.69 -44.48 -15.14
N GLU A 217 4.30 -44.00 -13.96
CA GLU A 217 3.78 -42.64 -13.76
C GLU A 217 4.77 -41.56 -14.24
N ASN A 218 6.07 -41.71 -13.98
CA ASN A 218 7.09 -40.75 -14.41
C ASN A 218 7.25 -40.70 -15.94
N GLN A 219 7.21 -41.86 -16.60
CA GLN A 219 7.25 -41.96 -18.06
C GLN A 219 6.00 -41.33 -18.68
N LEU A 220 4.82 -41.64 -18.14
CA LEU A 220 3.57 -41.06 -18.59
C LEU A 220 3.54 -39.54 -18.40
N PHE A 221 3.97 -39.05 -17.23
CA PHE A 221 4.10 -37.63 -16.94
C PHE A 221 5.01 -36.93 -17.95
N SER A 222 6.17 -37.53 -18.28
CA SER A 222 7.06 -37.00 -19.32
C SER A 222 6.39 -36.91 -20.70
N MET A 223 5.55 -37.88 -21.07
CA MET A 223 4.77 -37.82 -22.32
C MET A 223 3.74 -36.69 -22.29
N VAL A 224 3.05 -36.51 -21.16
CA VAL A 224 2.06 -35.44 -20.99
C VAL A 224 2.72 -34.06 -21.05
N LEU A 225 3.89 -33.87 -20.42
CA LEU A 225 4.67 -32.62 -20.49
C LEU A 225 4.89 -32.18 -21.95
N HIS A 226 5.24 -33.12 -22.83
CA HIS A 226 5.45 -32.82 -24.25
C HIS A 226 4.22 -32.27 -24.96
N VAL A 227 3.03 -32.77 -24.61
CA VAL A 227 1.77 -32.34 -25.22
C VAL A 227 1.35 -30.98 -24.65
N VAL A 228 1.35 -30.86 -23.32
CA VAL A 228 0.96 -29.62 -22.63
C VAL A 228 1.83 -28.45 -23.07
N ALA A 229 3.14 -28.63 -23.12
CA ALA A 229 4.08 -27.56 -23.49
C ALA A 229 3.87 -27.03 -24.92
N ARG A 230 3.39 -27.86 -25.85
CA ARG A 230 3.18 -27.49 -27.27
C ARG A 230 1.79 -26.95 -27.56
N ARG A 231 0.76 -27.53 -26.93
CA ARG A 231 -0.63 -27.22 -27.24
C ARG A 231 -1.23 -26.15 -26.33
N CYS A 232 -0.85 -26.19 -25.05
CA CYS A 232 -1.55 -25.44 -24.02
C CYS A 232 -0.89 -24.11 -23.68
N LEU A 233 0.44 -24.00 -23.80
CA LEU A 233 1.19 -22.84 -23.28
C LEU A 233 1.45 -21.78 -24.36
N TYR A 234 1.19 -20.53 -24.00
CA TYR A 234 1.39 -19.34 -24.79
C TYR A 234 2.08 -18.28 -23.93
N GLY A 235 2.96 -17.49 -24.52
CA GLY A 235 3.74 -16.51 -23.79
C GLY A 235 4.14 -15.33 -24.65
N PHE A 236 4.18 -14.17 -24.02
CA PHE A 236 4.57 -12.92 -24.65
C PHE A 236 5.47 -12.14 -23.70
N ASP A 237 6.56 -11.58 -24.22
CA ASP A 237 7.43 -10.71 -23.43
C ASP A 237 8.08 -9.62 -24.29
N LEU A 238 8.39 -8.48 -23.69
CA LEU A 238 9.10 -7.39 -24.35
C LEU A 238 10.56 -7.75 -24.63
N ASP A 239 11.20 -8.53 -23.73
CA ASP A 239 12.59 -8.93 -23.85
C ASP A 239 12.71 -10.26 -24.60
N GLU A 240 13.27 -10.21 -25.80
CA GLU A 240 13.56 -11.39 -26.62
C GLU A 240 14.47 -12.39 -25.90
N ALA A 241 15.40 -11.92 -25.07
CA ALA A 241 16.25 -12.82 -24.28
C ALA A 241 15.43 -13.61 -23.25
N ALA A 242 14.41 -12.99 -22.65
CA ALA A 242 13.51 -13.64 -21.71
C ALA A 242 12.64 -14.71 -22.38
N VAL A 243 12.22 -14.47 -23.64
CA VAL A 243 11.53 -15.45 -24.50
C VAL A 243 12.41 -16.67 -24.77
N GLU A 244 13.65 -16.46 -25.20
CA GLU A 244 14.58 -17.56 -25.46
C GLU A 244 14.93 -18.34 -24.20
N LEU A 245 15.07 -17.66 -23.07
CA LEU A 245 15.24 -18.29 -21.77
C LEU A 245 14.02 -19.15 -21.40
N SER A 246 12.81 -18.66 -21.59
CA SER A 246 11.58 -19.42 -21.32
C SER A 246 11.49 -20.69 -22.17
N LYS A 247 11.81 -20.59 -23.46
CA LYS A 247 11.90 -21.75 -24.37
C LYS A 247 12.92 -22.77 -23.86
N LEU A 248 14.08 -22.30 -23.41
CA LEU A 248 15.10 -23.13 -22.81
C LEU A 248 14.60 -23.84 -21.54
N GLY A 249 13.94 -23.14 -20.62
CA GLY A 249 13.39 -23.71 -19.38
C GLY A 249 12.38 -24.83 -19.67
N LEU A 250 11.41 -24.58 -20.56
CA LEU A 250 10.44 -25.60 -20.97
C LEU A 250 11.12 -26.79 -21.66
N SER A 251 12.09 -26.52 -22.53
CA SER A 251 12.86 -27.55 -23.23
C SER A 251 13.65 -28.45 -22.27
N LEU A 252 14.22 -27.87 -21.21
CA LEU A 252 14.89 -28.60 -20.14
C LEU A 252 13.92 -29.52 -19.39
N CYS A 253 12.82 -28.96 -18.90
CA CYS A 253 11.82 -29.69 -18.13
C CYS A 253 11.13 -30.80 -18.93
N CYS A 254 10.95 -30.59 -20.24
CA CYS A 254 10.36 -31.60 -21.13
C CYS A 254 11.37 -32.59 -21.72
N GLY A 255 12.69 -32.42 -21.52
CA GLY A 255 13.69 -33.25 -22.20
C GLY A 255 13.72 -33.10 -23.73
N LEU A 256 13.33 -31.94 -24.26
CA LEU A 256 13.24 -31.66 -25.70
C LEU A 256 14.51 -30.98 -26.26
N PRO A 257 14.76 -31.00 -27.58
CA PRO A 257 15.71 -30.07 -28.20
C PRO A 257 15.22 -28.62 -28.08
N SER A 258 16.13 -27.65 -27.93
CA SER A 258 15.84 -26.20 -27.86
C SER A 258 15.95 -25.55 -29.25
N GLU A 259 16.85 -26.04 -30.11
CA GLU A 259 17.06 -25.53 -31.46
C GLU A 259 16.18 -26.23 -32.51
N GLY A 260 15.74 -25.47 -33.51
CA GLY A 260 15.25 -25.99 -34.80
C GLY A 260 13.90 -26.71 -34.78
N SER A 261 13.17 -26.70 -33.67
CA SER A 261 11.84 -27.29 -33.59
C SER A 261 10.81 -26.18 -33.32
N ASN A 262 9.75 -26.11 -34.14
CA ASN A 262 8.60 -25.21 -33.97
C ASN A 262 7.82 -25.44 -32.65
N CYS A 263 8.37 -26.20 -31.70
CA CYS A 263 7.71 -26.69 -30.48
C CYS A 263 7.28 -25.58 -29.51
N PHE A 264 7.89 -24.40 -29.59
CA PHE A 264 7.56 -23.24 -28.74
C PHE A 264 7.23 -22.00 -29.57
N SER A 265 6.63 -22.19 -30.75
CA SER A 265 6.17 -21.09 -31.62
C SER A 265 5.08 -20.21 -30.99
N ASN A 266 4.46 -20.68 -29.91
CA ASN A 266 3.51 -19.94 -29.09
C ASN A 266 4.16 -18.97 -28.10
N LEU A 267 5.51 -18.97 -27.98
CA LEU A 267 6.26 -17.98 -27.21
C LEU A 267 6.83 -16.92 -28.16
N LYS A 268 6.39 -15.67 -27.99
CA LYS A 268 6.68 -14.56 -28.90
C LYS A 268 7.22 -13.34 -28.16
N SER A 269 8.04 -12.54 -28.84
CA SER A 269 8.50 -11.23 -28.33
C SER A 269 7.65 -10.08 -28.88
N GLY A 270 7.49 -9.03 -28.08
CA GLY A 270 6.82 -7.78 -28.47
C GLY A 270 6.30 -6.97 -27.28
N HIS A 271 5.72 -5.81 -27.55
CA HIS A 271 5.14 -4.96 -26.51
C HIS A 271 3.68 -5.33 -26.25
N ALA A 272 3.41 -6.11 -25.21
CA ALA A 272 2.08 -6.67 -24.93
C ALA A 272 0.93 -5.65 -25.00
N LEU A 273 1.08 -4.49 -24.36
CA LEU A 273 0.05 -3.44 -24.34
C LEU A 273 -0.19 -2.80 -25.71
N LEU A 274 0.77 -2.88 -26.65
CA LEU A 274 0.59 -2.33 -27.98
C LEU A 274 0.11 -3.42 -28.94
N ASP A 275 0.87 -4.51 -29.02
CA ASP A 275 0.71 -5.53 -30.04
C ASP A 275 -0.53 -6.39 -29.78
N LEU A 276 -0.70 -6.89 -28.54
CA LEU A 276 -1.84 -7.75 -28.18
C LEU A 276 -3.16 -6.98 -28.10
N TRP A 277 -3.14 -5.69 -27.75
CA TRP A 277 -4.35 -4.86 -27.80
C TRP A 277 -4.72 -4.41 -29.22
N ARG A 278 -3.73 -4.26 -30.10
CA ARG A 278 -3.95 -3.84 -31.48
C ARG A 278 -4.49 -4.98 -32.33
N SER A 279 -3.87 -6.16 -32.27
CA SER A 279 -4.33 -7.31 -33.06
C SER A 279 -3.90 -8.64 -32.44
N PRO A 280 -4.64 -9.15 -31.44
CA PRO A 280 -4.32 -10.43 -30.82
C PRO A 280 -4.55 -11.60 -31.79
N VAL A 281 -5.44 -11.44 -32.79
CA VAL A 281 -5.73 -12.46 -33.81
C VAL A 281 -4.55 -12.69 -34.76
N ASP A 282 -3.80 -11.65 -35.12
CA ASP A 282 -2.62 -11.79 -35.98
C ASP A 282 -1.48 -12.54 -35.26
N ILE A 283 -1.42 -12.39 -33.94
CA ILE A 283 -0.38 -12.98 -33.11
C ILE A 283 -0.74 -14.41 -32.73
N PHE A 284 -2.00 -14.68 -32.34
CA PHE A 284 -2.48 -15.99 -31.90
C PHE A 284 -3.77 -16.41 -32.62
N PRO A 285 -3.73 -16.66 -33.94
CA PRO A 285 -4.94 -16.88 -34.74
C PRO A 285 -5.76 -18.08 -34.28
N ALA A 286 -5.12 -19.17 -33.84
CA ALA A 286 -5.80 -20.36 -33.34
C ALA A 286 -6.68 -20.10 -32.09
N VAL A 287 -6.33 -19.10 -31.27
CA VAL A 287 -7.03 -18.77 -30.03
C VAL A 287 -8.17 -17.78 -30.27
N PHE A 288 -8.01 -16.87 -31.23
CA PHE A 288 -8.97 -15.78 -31.49
C PHE A 288 -9.88 -16.03 -32.70
N SER A 289 -9.62 -17.04 -33.53
CA SER A 289 -10.48 -17.42 -34.66
C SER A 289 -11.47 -18.53 -34.32
N ARG A 290 -11.40 -19.11 -33.11
CA ARG A 290 -12.34 -20.13 -32.62
C ARG A 290 -13.69 -19.50 -32.23
N GLU A 291 -14.73 -20.32 -32.09
CA GLU A 291 -16.10 -19.87 -31.79
C GLU A 291 -16.19 -19.02 -30.50
N ASN A 292 -15.46 -19.40 -29.44
CA ASN A 292 -15.32 -18.61 -28.21
C ASN A 292 -13.90 -18.01 -28.13
N PRO A 293 -13.66 -16.84 -28.73
CA PRO A 293 -12.31 -16.28 -28.87
C PRO A 293 -11.72 -15.84 -27.53
N GLY A 294 -10.39 -15.96 -27.41
CA GLY A 294 -9.62 -15.58 -26.22
C GLY A 294 -9.11 -16.80 -25.44
N PHE A 295 -8.20 -16.57 -24.49
CA PHE A 295 -7.53 -17.62 -23.73
C PHE A 295 -8.40 -18.19 -22.61
N ASP A 296 -8.24 -19.49 -22.33
CA ASP A 296 -8.90 -20.18 -21.21
C ASP A 296 -8.35 -19.71 -19.87
N LEU A 297 -7.04 -19.47 -19.78
CA LEU A 297 -6.35 -18.90 -18.63
C LEU A 297 -5.40 -17.78 -19.08
N VAL A 298 -5.49 -16.62 -18.44
CA VAL A 298 -4.44 -15.59 -18.50
C VAL A 298 -3.83 -15.45 -17.11
N ILE A 299 -2.55 -15.78 -16.97
CA ILE A 299 -1.82 -15.79 -15.69
C ILE A 299 -0.54 -14.97 -15.79
N THR A 300 -0.29 -14.03 -14.87
CA THR A 300 0.93 -13.21 -14.92
C THR A 300 1.28 -12.48 -13.62
N ASN A 301 2.53 -12.04 -13.51
CA ASN A 301 2.97 -10.98 -12.60
C ASN A 301 3.44 -9.81 -13.48
N PRO A 302 2.55 -8.87 -13.83
CA PRO A 302 2.88 -7.80 -14.77
C PRO A 302 3.83 -6.78 -14.13
N PRO A 303 4.46 -5.89 -14.91
CA PRO A 303 5.20 -4.76 -14.36
C PRO A 303 4.30 -3.84 -13.51
N TRP A 304 4.86 -3.23 -12.46
CA TRP A 304 4.12 -2.39 -11.48
C TRP A 304 4.40 -0.89 -11.60
N GLU A 305 5.23 -0.47 -12.56
CA GLU A 305 5.69 0.91 -12.71
C GLU A 305 4.71 1.79 -13.50
N ILE A 306 4.96 3.10 -13.50
CA ILE A 306 4.19 4.06 -14.30
C ILE A 306 4.72 4.05 -15.72
N GLU A 307 3.83 3.89 -16.70
CA GLU A 307 4.18 3.89 -18.13
C GLU A 307 4.43 5.33 -18.62
N LYS A 308 5.66 5.82 -18.43
CA LYS A 308 6.10 7.15 -18.87
C LYS A 308 7.56 7.15 -19.30
N VAL A 309 7.92 8.19 -20.07
CA VAL A 309 9.32 8.50 -20.41
C VAL A 309 10.17 8.56 -19.13
N ASN A 310 11.14 7.66 -19.03
CA ASN A 310 12.06 7.61 -17.90
C ASN A 310 13.45 8.10 -18.32
N SER A 311 13.68 9.41 -18.20
CA SER A 311 14.98 10.00 -18.56
C SER A 311 16.13 9.41 -17.75
N ARG A 312 15.89 9.08 -16.48
CA ARG A 312 16.94 8.52 -15.62
C ARG A 312 17.40 7.16 -16.10
N GLU A 313 16.46 6.30 -16.48
CA GLU A 313 16.78 4.98 -17.04
C GLU A 313 17.52 5.11 -18.38
N PHE A 314 16.99 5.93 -19.30
CA PHE A 314 17.60 6.12 -20.61
C PHE A 314 19.04 6.61 -20.51
N PHE A 315 19.29 7.70 -19.78
CA PHE A 315 20.62 8.31 -19.68
C PHE A 315 21.60 7.49 -18.83
N SER A 316 21.12 6.56 -17.99
CA SER A 316 22.00 5.68 -17.21
C SER A 316 22.85 4.73 -18.06
N ARG A 317 22.42 4.46 -19.30
CA ARG A 317 23.17 3.67 -20.29
C ARG A 317 24.45 4.37 -20.75
N PHE A 318 24.45 5.70 -20.73
CA PHE A 318 25.57 6.55 -21.17
C PHE A 318 26.36 7.10 -19.98
N ASP A 319 25.70 7.28 -18.83
CA ASP A 319 26.33 7.70 -17.59
C ASP A 319 25.74 6.91 -16.38
N PRO A 320 26.45 5.88 -15.87
CA PRO A 320 25.98 5.09 -14.73
C PRO A 320 25.71 5.90 -13.46
N THR A 321 26.31 7.10 -13.33
CA THR A 321 26.09 7.99 -12.18
C THR A 321 24.78 8.78 -12.27
N PHE A 322 24.15 8.83 -13.45
CA PHE A 322 22.94 9.61 -13.71
C PHE A 322 21.80 9.32 -12.71
N MET A 323 21.71 8.06 -12.25
CA MET A 323 20.68 7.61 -11.33
C MET A 323 20.75 8.25 -9.93
N SER A 324 21.93 8.68 -9.47
CA SER A 324 22.14 9.26 -8.14
C SER A 324 22.04 10.79 -8.12
N LEU A 325 21.89 11.42 -9.28
CA LEU A 325 21.85 12.88 -9.40
C LEU A 325 20.57 13.46 -8.80
N SER A 326 20.69 14.68 -8.26
CA SER A 326 19.55 15.51 -7.89
C SER A 326 18.75 15.89 -9.15
N LYS A 327 17.48 16.30 -9.00
CA LYS A 327 16.64 16.66 -10.15
C LYS A 327 17.30 17.72 -11.05
N GLN A 328 17.88 18.76 -10.45
CA GLN A 328 18.53 19.84 -11.18
C GLN A 328 19.83 19.38 -11.87
N ALA A 329 20.69 18.65 -11.15
CA ALA A 329 21.93 18.12 -11.70
C ALA A 329 21.67 17.11 -12.84
N ALA A 330 20.60 16.31 -12.75
CA ALA A 330 20.20 15.39 -13.81
C ALA A 330 19.79 16.13 -15.09
N ILE A 331 19.04 17.24 -14.96
CA ILE A 331 18.65 18.08 -16.11
C ILE A 331 19.88 18.69 -16.79
N GLU A 332 20.83 19.19 -16.00
CA GLU A 332 22.08 19.75 -16.52
C GLU A 332 22.94 18.69 -17.19
N ARG A 333 23.09 17.51 -16.56
CA ARG A 333 23.85 16.40 -17.12
C ARG A 333 23.22 15.85 -18.40
N GLN A 334 21.90 15.77 -18.45
CA GLN A 334 21.15 15.40 -19.65
C GLN A 334 21.47 16.35 -20.81
N LYS A 335 21.43 17.66 -20.58
CA LYS A 335 21.78 18.66 -21.61
C LYS A 335 23.21 18.48 -22.09
N GLN A 336 24.15 18.18 -21.19
CA GLN A 336 25.55 17.92 -21.56
C GLN A 336 25.68 16.69 -22.46
N ILE A 337 25.09 15.54 -22.09
CA ILE A 337 25.16 14.30 -22.88
C ILE A 337 24.58 14.53 -24.28
N LEU A 338 23.40 15.15 -24.36
CA LEU A 338 22.73 15.44 -25.64
C LEU A 338 23.54 16.41 -26.50
N SER A 339 24.22 17.39 -25.91
CA SER A 339 25.08 18.32 -26.66
C SER A 339 26.40 17.71 -27.16
N GLN A 340 26.83 16.59 -26.56
CA GLN A 340 28.10 15.95 -26.87
C GLN A 340 27.97 14.87 -27.95
N ASP A 341 26.83 14.20 -28.04
CA ASP A 341 26.59 13.13 -28.99
C ASP A 341 25.22 13.24 -29.64
N LYS A 342 25.22 13.58 -30.94
CA LYS A 342 24.01 13.74 -31.73
C LYS A 342 23.26 12.41 -31.94
N ALA A 343 23.96 11.27 -31.98
CA ALA A 343 23.31 9.97 -32.10
C ALA A 343 22.49 9.65 -30.85
N VAL A 344 22.99 10.02 -29.66
CA VAL A 344 22.26 9.88 -28.40
C VAL A 344 21.06 10.84 -28.35
N GLU A 345 21.17 12.03 -28.93
CA GLU A 345 20.04 12.96 -29.08
C GLU A 345 18.94 12.41 -29.99
N GLU A 346 19.32 11.82 -31.12
CA GLU A 346 18.39 11.13 -32.03
C GLU A 346 17.71 9.94 -31.33
N GLU A 347 18.46 9.06 -30.66
CA GLU A 347 17.90 7.92 -29.90
C GLU A 347 16.96 8.39 -28.77
N TRP A 348 17.28 9.51 -28.10
CA TRP A 348 16.41 10.09 -27.07
C TRP A 348 15.11 10.65 -27.66
N ASN A 349 15.17 11.28 -28.82
CA ASN A 349 13.99 11.78 -29.51
C ASN A 349 13.07 10.65 -29.98
N GLU A 350 13.64 9.57 -30.52
CA GLU A 350 12.91 8.36 -30.88
C GLU A 350 12.26 7.71 -29.66
N TYR A 351 13.00 7.57 -28.56
CA TYR A 351 12.48 7.05 -27.30
C TYR A 351 11.30 7.88 -26.77
N ARG A 352 11.40 9.22 -26.81
CA ARG A 352 10.29 10.10 -26.42
C ARG A 352 9.08 9.96 -27.33
N ALA A 353 9.30 9.97 -28.65
CA ALA A 353 8.23 9.83 -29.63
C ALA A 353 7.51 8.48 -29.50
N TYR A 354 8.25 7.39 -29.25
CA TYR A 354 7.70 6.08 -28.96
C TYR A 354 6.77 6.11 -27.73
N HIS A 355 7.24 6.66 -26.60
CA HIS A 355 6.43 6.73 -25.37
C HIS A 355 5.24 7.69 -25.49
N GLU A 356 5.34 8.76 -26.27
CA GLU A 356 4.22 9.66 -26.56
C GLU A 356 3.14 8.96 -27.40
N ASN A 357 3.55 8.20 -28.42
CA ASN A 357 2.64 7.38 -29.23
C ASN A 357 1.99 6.27 -28.41
N LEU A 358 2.77 5.58 -27.57
CA LEU A 358 2.27 4.56 -26.65
C LEU A 358 1.27 5.16 -25.65
N GLY A 359 1.60 6.30 -25.05
CA GLY A 359 0.71 7.04 -24.14
C GLY A 359 -0.61 7.41 -24.82
N SER A 360 -0.55 7.92 -26.06
CA SER A 360 -1.73 8.25 -26.86
C SER A 360 -2.56 7.01 -27.23
N PHE A 361 -1.91 5.88 -27.52
CA PHE A 361 -2.60 4.61 -27.75
C PHE A 361 -3.31 4.11 -26.48
N ILE A 362 -2.58 4.07 -25.36
CA ILE A 362 -3.13 3.67 -24.05
C ILE A 362 -4.30 4.55 -23.67
N GLN A 363 -4.20 5.87 -23.81
CA GLN A 363 -5.28 6.81 -23.46
C GLN A 363 -6.56 6.56 -24.27
N ARG A 364 -6.45 6.11 -25.53
CA ARG A 364 -7.60 5.74 -26.37
C ARG A 364 -8.13 4.35 -26.07
N ARG A 365 -7.25 3.40 -25.71
CA ARG A 365 -7.58 1.98 -25.59
C ARG A 365 -8.04 1.57 -24.19
N ALA A 366 -7.41 2.13 -23.16
CA ALA A 366 -7.63 1.74 -21.78
C ALA A 366 -8.84 2.48 -21.22
N LYS A 367 -9.85 1.73 -20.79
CA LYS A 367 -11.17 2.23 -20.38
C LYS A 367 -11.28 2.38 -18.87
N PHE A 368 -10.51 1.61 -18.11
CA PHE A 368 -10.75 1.43 -16.67
C PHE A 368 -9.63 2.01 -15.78
N GLN A 369 -8.73 2.83 -16.33
CA GLN A 369 -7.52 3.31 -15.63
C GLN A 369 -7.78 4.38 -14.56
N GLY A 370 -9.02 4.85 -14.42
CA GLY A 370 -9.38 5.96 -13.52
C GLY A 370 -8.68 7.27 -13.89
N GLY A 371 -8.70 8.25 -12.99
CA GLY A 371 -7.92 9.48 -13.13
C GLY A 371 -6.48 9.33 -12.60
N GLY A 372 -5.54 10.07 -13.19
CA GLY A 372 -4.12 10.10 -12.79
C GLY A 372 -3.20 9.33 -13.74
N ASP A 373 -1.98 9.05 -13.27
CA ASP A 373 -0.95 8.36 -14.06
C ASP A 373 -1.32 6.89 -14.32
N SER A 374 -1.14 6.43 -15.56
CA SER A 374 -1.37 5.04 -15.97
C SER A 374 -0.29 4.14 -15.38
N ASN A 375 -0.70 3.25 -14.47
CA ASN A 375 0.18 2.24 -13.90
C ASN A 375 0.09 0.96 -14.75
N ALA A 376 1.23 0.39 -15.10
CA ALA A 376 1.33 -0.78 -15.98
C ALA A 376 0.48 -1.96 -15.47
N TYR A 377 0.49 -2.28 -14.16
CA TYR A 377 -0.27 -3.42 -13.66
C TYR A 377 -1.78 -3.26 -13.92
N LYS A 378 -2.30 -2.03 -13.85
CA LYS A 378 -3.72 -1.74 -14.13
C LYS A 378 -4.03 -1.95 -15.60
N LEU A 379 -3.10 -1.62 -16.49
CA LEU A 379 -3.23 -1.86 -17.93
C LEU A 379 -3.20 -3.35 -18.25
N PHE A 380 -2.32 -4.10 -17.58
CA PHE A 380 -2.23 -5.56 -17.73
C PHE A 380 -3.43 -6.32 -17.13
N LEU A 381 -4.09 -5.78 -16.10
CA LEU A 381 -5.37 -6.29 -15.63
C LEU A 381 -6.46 -6.14 -16.70
N GLU A 382 -6.54 -4.98 -17.35
CA GLU A 382 -7.49 -4.75 -18.44
C GLU A 382 -7.14 -5.59 -19.69
N LEU A 383 -5.86 -5.65 -20.07
CA LEU A 383 -5.37 -6.49 -21.17
C LEU A 383 -5.68 -7.96 -20.90
N GLY A 384 -5.35 -8.46 -19.72
CA GLY A 384 -5.59 -9.85 -19.36
C GLY A 384 -7.07 -10.20 -19.39
N TYR A 385 -7.93 -9.28 -18.94
CA TYR A 385 -9.38 -9.45 -19.03
C TYR A 385 -9.87 -9.46 -20.49
N ASP A 386 -9.32 -8.60 -21.35
CA ASP A 386 -9.67 -8.55 -22.77
C ASP A 386 -9.22 -9.81 -23.53
N LEU A 387 -8.02 -10.31 -23.24
CA LEU A 387 -7.45 -11.51 -23.86
C LEU A 387 -8.11 -12.81 -23.37
N CYS A 388 -8.71 -12.80 -22.18
CA CYS A 388 -9.43 -13.94 -21.62
C CYS A 388 -10.79 -14.13 -22.32
N ARG A 389 -11.16 -15.37 -22.62
CA ARG A 389 -12.49 -15.67 -23.18
C ARG A 389 -13.60 -15.54 -22.14
N VAL A 390 -14.86 -15.46 -22.57
CA VAL A 390 -15.99 -15.59 -21.65
C VAL A 390 -16.00 -17.00 -21.05
N GLY A 391 -16.13 -17.08 -19.73
CA GLY A 391 -15.96 -18.30 -18.92
C GLY A 391 -14.51 -18.75 -18.73
N GLY A 392 -13.53 -17.97 -19.19
CA GLY A 392 -12.11 -18.18 -18.90
C GLY A 392 -11.70 -17.53 -17.58
N VAL A 393 -10.50 -17.88 -17.10
CA VAL A 393 -9.91 -17.37 -15.85
C VAL A 393 -8.83 -16.34 -16.15
N MET A 394 -8.81 -15.25 -15.39
CA MET A 394 -7.69 -14.33 -15.31
C MET A 394 -7.17 -14.33 -13.88
N ALA A 395 -5.87 -14.57 -13.69
CA ALA A 395 -5.22 -14.61 -12.39
C ALA A 395 -3.90 -13.83 -12.40
N GLN A 396 -3.72 -12.86 -11.51
CA GLN A 396 -2.51 -12.02 -11.52
C GLN A 396 -1.97 -11.70 -10.12
N ILE A 397 -0.66 -11.48 -10.04
CA ILE A 397 0.00 -10.86 -8.87
C ILE A 397 0.16 -9.38 -9.14
N VAL A 398 -0.51 -8.53 -8.37
CA VAL A 398 -0.49 -7.08 -8.58
C VAL A 398 -0.37 -6.32 -7.27
N PRO A 399 0.01 -5.03 -7.29
CA PRO A 399 -0.04 -4.18 -6.10
C PRO A 399 -1.44 -4.13 -5.48
N SER A 400 -1.49 -4.04 -4.15
CA SER A 400 -2.72 -3.93 -3.34
C SER A 400 -3.62 -2.74 -3.70
N GLY A 401 -3.11 -1.78 -4.47
CA GLY A 401 -3.87 -0.66 -5.01
C GLY A 401 -5.13 -1.08 -5.77
N ILE A 402 -5.15 -2.27 -6.40
CA ILE A 402 -6.34 -2.79 -7.07
C ILE A 402 -7.55 -2.87 -6.14
N TYR A 403 -7.38 -3.25 -4.87
CA TYR A 403 -8.50 -3.39 -3.94
C TYR A 403 -8.73 -2.15 -3.07
N SER A 404 -7.84 -1.16 -3.08
CA SER A 404 -7.84 -0.03 -2.12
C SER A 404 -7.83 1.38 -2.73
N ASP A 405 -7.13 1.58 -3.85
CA ASP A 405 -6.88 2.91 -4.42
C ASP A 405 -8.06 3.43 -5.25
N LYS A 406 -8.34 4.73 -5.19
CA LYS A 406 -9.35 5.39 -6.03
C LYS A 406 -9.11 5.20 -7.53
N GLY A 407 -7.84 5.17 -7.96
CA GLY A 407 -7.47 5.01 -9.37
C GLY A 407 -7.79 3.63 -9.97
N ALA A 408 -8.26 2.67 -9.17
CA ALA A 408 -8.66 1.33 -9.61
C ALA A 408 -10.17 1.07 -9.45
N THR A 409 -10.97 2.08 -9.12
CA THR A 409 -12.43 1.94 -8.91
C THR A 409 -13.13 1.31 -10.12
N GLU A 410 -12.81 1.75 -11.33
CA GLU A 410 -13.47 1.24 -12.54
C GLU A 410 -13.06 -0.21 -12.87
N LEU A 411 -11.81 -0.59 -12.59
CA LEU A 411 -11.38 -2.00 -12.67
C LEU A 411 -12.10 -2.87 -11.63
N ARG A 412 -12.24 -2.39 -10.39
CA ARG A 412 -13.03 -3.10 -9.36
C ARG A 412 -14.48 -3.26 -9.79
N ARG A 413 -15.09 -2.22 -10.33
CA ARG A 413 -16.46 -2.27 -10.86
C ARG A 413 -16.59 -3.31 -11.97
N LEU A 414 -15.67 -3.32 -12.93
CA LEU A 414 -15.61 -4.33 -13.98
C LEU A 414 -15.61 -5.74 -13.39
N PHE A 415 -14.69 -6.03 -12.46
CA PHE A 415 -14.56 -7.38 -11.90
C PHE A 415 -15.74 -7.78 -10.99
N VAL A 416 -16.33 -6.85 -10.26
CA VAL A 416 -17.50 -7.15 -9.41
C VAL A 416 -18.76 -7.39 -10.25
N GLU A 417 -18.96 -6.61 -11.32
CA GLU A 417 -20.22 -6.60 -12.08
C GLU A 417 -20.22 -7.50 -13.33
N LYS A 418 -19.02 -7.86 -13.84
CA LYS A 418 -18.82 -8.62 -15.09
C LYS A 418 -17.88 -9.82 -14.91
N SER A 419 -17.53 -10.16 -13.67
CA SER A 419 -16.80 -11.38 -13.38
C SER A 419 -17.34 -12.10 -12.15
N ARG A 420 -17.05 -13.40 -12.04
CA ARG A 420 -17.10 -14.16 -10.79
C ARG A 420 -15.70 -14.19 -10.18
N TRP A 421 -15.52 -13.57 -9.03
CA TRP A 421 -14.27 -13.64 -8.28
C TRP A 421 -14.05 -15.04 -7.72
N LEU A 422 -12.81 -15.53 -7.85
CA LEU A 422 -12.37 -16.80 -7.29
C LEU A 422 -11.72 -16.58 -5.92
N PHE A 423 -10.77 -15.65 -5.86
CA PHE A 423 -10.04 -15.34 -4.63
C PHE A 423 -9.43 -13.93 -4.71
N LEU A 424 -9.21 -13.34 -3.53
CA LEU A 424 -8.39 -12.15 -3.32
C LEU A 424 -7.51 -12.36 -2.09
N SER A 425 -6.21 -12.59 -2.31
CA SER A 425 -5.23 -12.83 -1.25
C SER A 425 -4.25 -11.67 -1.17
N GLY A 426 -4.36 -10.81 -0.15
CA GLY A 426 -3.44 -9.70 0.12
C GLY A 426 -2.24 -10.12 0.95
N PHE A 427 -1.05 -9.67 0.54
CA PHE A 427 0.24 -9.96 1.16
C PHE A 427 0.94 -8.68 1.62
N HIS A 428 1.67 -8.79 2.73
CA HIS A 428 2.58 -7.76 3.19
C HIS A 428 4.03 -8.24 2.99
N ASN A 429 4.87 -7.44 2.32
CA ASN A 429 6.23 -7.82 1.93
C ASN A 429 7.25 -7.80 3.09
N HIS A 430 6.82 -8.05 4.32
CA HIS A 430 7.68 -8.04 5.51
C HIS A 430 8.83 -9.05 5.40
N ASP A 431 8.52 -10.25 4.93
CA ASP A 431 9.50 -11.33 4.79
C ASP A 431 10.42 -11.11 3.57
N GLY A 432 10.14 -10.11 2.73
CA GLY A 432 10.94 -9.78 1.54
C GLY A 432 10.73 -10.81 0.44
N ILE A 433 9.47 -11.23 0.25
CA ILE A 433 9.01 -12.11 -0.83
C ILE A 433 9.51 -11.56 -2.18
N PHE A 434 9.39 -10.25 -2.36
CA PHE A 434 10.03 -9.51 -3.43
C PHE A 434 11.12 -8.59 -2.85
N ASP A 435 12.19 -8.34 -3.62
CA ASP A 435 13.28 -7.40 -3.28
C ASP A 435 12.83 -5.94 -3.47
N ILE A 436 11.78 -5.56 -2.75
CA ILE A 436 11.17 -4.23 -2.68
C ILE A 436 11.03 -3.80 -1.22
N HIS A 437 10.51 -2.59 -1.00
CA HIS A 437 10.31 -2.09 0.36
C HIS A 437 9.50 -3.08 1.21
N ARG A 438 9.96 -3.36 2.43
CA ARG A 438 9.36 -4.36 3.34
C ARG A 438 7.92 -4.04 3.74
N SER A 439 7.52 -2.78 3.63
CA SER A 439 6.15 -2.34 3.88
C SER A 439 5.23 -2.34 2.65
N PHE A 440 5.74 -2.77 1.49
CA PHE A 440 4.95 -2.81 0.27
C PHE A 440 3.90 -3.92 0.37
N LYS A 441 2.72 -3.68 -0.19
CA LYS A 441 1.61 -4.62 -0.19
C LYS A 441 1.20 -4.98 -1.62
N PHE A 442 1.05 -6.26 -1.88
CA PHE A 442 0.60 -6.81 -3.15
C PHE A 442 -0.50 -7.85 -2.89
N CYS A 443 -1.14 -8.35 -3.94
CA CYS A 443 -2.14 -9.39 -3.82
C CYS A 443 -2.10 -10.34 -5.01
N MET A 444 -2.58 -11.56 -4.77
CA MET A 444 -3.06 -12.45 -5.80
C MET A 444 -4.56 -12.24 -5.98
N LEU A 445 -5.01 -12.10 -7.21
CA LEU A 445 -6.43 -12.07 -7.54
C LEU A 445 -6.73 -13.01 -8.69
N GLY A 446 -7.89 -13.65 -8.64
CA GLY A 446 -8.39 -14.53 -9.69
C GLY A 446 -9.86 -14.26 -9.97
N VAL A 447 -10.23 -14.15 -11.24
CA VAL A 447 -11.62 -13.91 -11.67
C VAL A 447 -11.98 -14.77 -12.90
N VAL A 448 -13.24 -15.17 -13.00
CA VAL A 448 -13.84 -15.80 -14.19
C VAL A 448 -14.64 -14.75 -14.95
N LYS A 449 -14.35 -14.57 -16.24
CA LYS A 449 -14.98 -13.54 -17.06
C LYS A 449 -16.42 -13.91 -17.44
N GLY A 450 -17.35 -12.95 -17.31
CA GLY A 450 -18.72 -13.01 -17.87
C GLY A 450 -19.83 -13.23 -16.85
N GLU A 451 -19.52 -13.73 -15.66
CA GLU A 451 -20.50 -13.95 -14.57
C GLU A 451 -20.56 -12.74 -13.61
N ARG A 452 -21.34 -12.83 -12.54
CA ARG A 452 -21.38 -11.84 -11.44
C ARG A 452 -20.90 -12.46 -10.14
N THR A 453 -20.44 -11.61 -9.23
CA THR A 453 -19.95 -12.02 -7.91
C THR A 453 -20.93 -11.63 -6.81
N ASP A 454 -21.34 -12.59 -6.00
CA ASP A 454 -22.12 -12.34 -4.78
C ASP A 454 -21.24 -12.29 -3.53
N SER A 455 -20.24 -13.18 -3.47
CA SER A 455 -19.24 -13.24 -2.39
C SER A 455 -17.87 -13.60 -2.93
N ILE A 456 -16.83 -13.16 -2.23
CA ILE A 456 -15.42 -13.40 -2.55
C ILE A 456 -14.77 -14.12 -1.40
N GLU A 457 -13.94 -15.13 -1.69
CA GLU A 457 -13.01 -15.66 -0.70
C GLU A 457 -11.81 -14.72 -0.57
N CYS A 458 -11.70 -14.08 0.59
CA CYS A 458 -10.68 -13.08 0.88
C CYS A 458 -9.75 -13.56 2.00
N GLY A 459 -8.48 -13.19 1.90
CA GLY A 459 -7.52 -13.23 3.00
C GLY A 459 -6.56 -12.06 2.88
N PHE A 460 -6.33 -11.29 3.94
CA PHE A 460 -5.50 -10.09 3.90
C PHE A 460 -4.32 -10.19 4.87
N LEU A 461 -3.29 -9.36 4.62
CA LEU A 461 -2.09 -9.25 5.46
C LEU A 461 -1.31 -10.57 5.63
N ARG A 462 -1.37 -11.45 4.62
CA ARG A 462 -0.60 -12.70 4.60
C ARG A 462 0.91 -12.41 4.60
N VAL A 463 1.65 -13.28 5.29
CA VAL A 463 3.10 -13.38 5.23
C VAL A 463 3.51 -14.77 4.79
N ALA A 464 4.68 -14.90 4.16
CA ALA A 464 5.16 -16.18 3.65
C ALA A 464 5.36 -17.23 4.76
N SER A 465 5.63 -16.77 5.98
CA SER A 465 5.84 -17.61 7.17
C SER A 465 4.55 -18.08 7.86
N ALA A 466 3.36 -17.66 7.41
CA ALA A 466 2.10 -18.04 8.06
C ALA A 466 1.74 -19.51 7.81
N GLU A 467 1.57 -20.31 8.86
CA GLU A 467 1.26 -21.74 8.79
C GLU A 467 -0.19 -22.04 8.35
N LYS A 468 -1.09 -21.05 8.37
CA LYS A 468 -2.52 -21.25 8.11
C LYS A 468 -3.11 -20.15 7.22
N GLU A 469 -3.86 -20.57 6.19
CA GLU A 469 -4.68 -19.66 5.37
C GLU A 469 -5.98 -19.35 6.12
N ASP A 470 -6.02 -18.24 6.85
CA ASP A 470 -7.29 -17.70 7.33
C ASP A 470 -7.96 -16.95 6.17
N SER A 471 -8.86 -17.65 5.46
CA SER A 471 -9.76 -17.06 4.48
C SER A 471 -11.16 -16.88 5.06
N PHE A 472 -11.90 -15.91 4.55
CA PHE A 472 -13.29 -15.67 4.92
C PHE A 472 -14.09 -15.18 3.71
N LYS A 473 -15.41 -15.39 3.75
CA LYS A 473 -16.32 -14.94 2.69
C LYS A 473 -16.69 -13.47 2.88
N TYR A 474 -16.29 -12.63 1.94
CA TYR A 474 -16.64 -11.21 1.87
C TYR A 474 -17.81 -11.00 0.91
N ARG A 475 -18.95 -10.48 1.40
CA ARG A 475 -20.13 -10.25 0.55
C ARG A 475 -19.98 -8.95 -0.26
N ILE A 476 -20.32 -8.98 -1.54
CA ILE A 476 -20.33 -7.77 -2.38
C ILE A 476 -21.35 -6.75 -1.91
N ALA A 477 -22.48 -7.20 -1.32
CA ALA A 477 -23.44 -6.31 -0.70
C ALA A 477 -22.82 -5.48 0.43
N THR A 478 -21.98 -6.10 1.27
CA THR A 478 -21.23 -5.42 2.34
C THR A 478 -20.24 -4.41 1.75
N LEU A 479 -19.51 -4.79 0.69
CA LEU A 479 -18.58 -3.88 -0.01
C LEU A 479 -19.29 -2.63 -0.53
N LYS A 480 -20.44 -2.80 -1.18
CA LYS A 480 -21.24 -1.69 -1.74
C LYS A 480 -21.84 -0.79 -0.66
N ALA A 481 -22.19 -1.34 0.50
CA ALA A 481 -22.68 -0.55 1.62
C ALA A 481 -21.57 0.30 2.25
N LEU A 482 -20.36 -0.26 2.40
CA LEU A 482 -19.23 0.39 3.06
C LEU A 482 -18.47 1.37 2.16
N SER A 483 -18.34 1.06 0.87
CA SER A 483 -17.60 1.85 -0.11
C SER A 483 -18.42 1.97 -1.40
N PRO A 484 -19.57 2.67 -1.38
CA PRO A 484 -20.45 2.78 -2.55
C PRO A 484 -19.78 3.47 -3.73
N GLU A 485 -18.92 4.46 -3.47
CA GLU A 485 -18.25 5.26 -4.49
C GLU A 485 -17.03 4.56 -5.07
N ASN A 486 -16.19 3.95 -4.23
CA ASN A 486 -14.91 3.40 -4.66
C ASN A 486 -14.88 1.87 -4.78
N LEU A 487 -15.86 1.15 -4.22
CA LEU A 487 -15.87 -0.31 -4.10
C LEU A 487 -14.58 -0.87 -3.47
N ALA A 488 -13.99 -0.14 -2.52
CA ALA A 488 -12.71 -0.48 -1.92
C ALA A 488 -12.89 -1.50 -0.78
N PHE A 489 -12.05 -2.53 -0.81
CA PHE A 489 -12.07 -3.61 0.17
C PHE A 489 -11.45 -3.15 1.49
N PHE A 490 -11.94 -3.76 2.57
CA PHE A 490 -11.40 -3.60 3.91
C PHE A 490 -10.50 -4.81 4.21
N GLU A 491 -9.29 -4.55 4.72
CA GLU A 491 -8.30 -5.56 5.11
C GLU A 491 -8.68 -6.26 6.43
N THR A 492 -9.93 -6.72 6.54
CA THR A 492 -10.40 -7.52 7.69
C THR A 492 -9.64 -8.84 7.74
N THR A 493 -9.15 -9.22 8.92
CA THR A 493 -8.32 -10.43 9.07
C THR A 493 -9.13 -11.66 9.49
N ASN A 494 -10.32 -11.47 10.05
CA ASN A 494 -11.20 -12.54 10.47
C ASN A 494 -12.67 -12.11 10.48
N ALA A 495 -13.55 -13.06 10.79
CA ALA A 495 -15.00 -12.83 10.85
C ALA A 495 -15.42 -11.81 11.93
N ALA A 496 -14.65 -11.65 13.02
CA ALA A 496 -14.98 -10.68 14.05
C ALA A 496 -14.73 -9.24 13.59
N ASP A 497 -13.65 -9.00 12.83
CA ASP A 497 -13.40 -7.70 12.20
C ASP A 497 -14.54 -7.33 11.23
N LEU A 498 -14.96 -8.30 10.39
CA LEU A 498 -16.05 -8.10 9.43
C LEU A 498 -17.39 -7.81 10.13
N SER A 499 -17.71 -8.57 11.18
CA SER A 499 -18.94 -8.38 11.98
C SER A 499 -19.00 -6.98 12.59
N LEU A 500 -17.89 -6.50 13.17
CA LEU A 500 -17.81 -5.15 13.74
C LEU A 500 -17.99 -4.07 12.66
N VAL A 501 -17.35 -4.24 11.50
CA VAL A 501 -17.50 -3.30 10.37
C VAL A 501 -18.95 -3.27 9.87
N GLU A 502 -19.62 -4.42 9.76
CA GLU A 502 -21.03 -4.50 9.36
C GLU A 502 -21.96 -3.86 10.41
N LYS A 503 -21.68 -4.04 11.71
CA LYS A 503 -22.39 -3.37 12.80
C LYS A 503 -22.26 -1.85 12.69
N LEU A 504 -21.03 -1.35 12.49
CA LEU A 504 -20.78 0.08 12.32
C LEU A 504 -21.53 0.63 11.11
N ALA A 505 -21.56 -0.10 9.98
CA ALA A 505 -22.30 0.30 8.79
C ALA A 505 -23.81 0.42 9.01
N ALA A 506 -24.36 -0.38 9.93
CA ALA A 506 -25.78 -0.35 10.27
C ALA A 506 -26.16 0.81 11.20
N THR A 507 -25.26 1.27 12.07
CA THR A 507 -25.55 2.28 13.10
C THR A 507 -24.99 3.66 12.80
N CYS A 508 -23.98 3.76 11.95
CA CYS A 508 -23.22 4.99 11.68
C CYS A 508 -23.44 5.48 10.24
N LYS A 509 -22.97 6.70 9.97
CA LYS A 509 -23.05 7.31 8.64
C LYS A 509 -21.66 7.68 8.13
N PRO A 510 -21.41 7.63 6.80
CA PRO A 510 -20.14 8.07 6.23
C PRO A 510 -19.97 9.58 6.43
N LEU A 511 -18.73 10.03 6.65
CA LEU A 511 -18.39 11.45 6.80
C LEU A 511 -18.88 12.30 5.62
N ALA A 512 -18.89 11.75 4.39
CA ALA A 512 -19.41 12.41 3.20
C ALA A 512 -20.88 12.85 3.30
N SER A 513 -21.67 12.17 4.13
CA SER A 513 -23.10 12.49 4.34
C SER A 513 -23.35 13.55 5.43
N MET A 514 -22.29 13.98 6.12
CA MET A 514 -22.34 14.96 7.20
C MET A 514 -22.11 16.36 6.64
N PRO A 515 -22.54 17.44 7.33
CA PRO A 515 -22.36 18.82 6.87
C PRO A 515 -20.90 19.28 7.04
N VAL A 516 -19.95 18.58 6.43
CA VAL A 516 -18.51 18.84 6.51
C VAL A 516 -17.93 19.06 5.12
N SER A 517 -17.25 20.18 4.96
CA SER A 517 -16.50 20.56 3.76
C SER A 517 -15.02 20.22 3.94
N PHE A 518 -14.43 19.62 2.90
CA PHE A 518 -13.00 19.31 2.84
C PHE A 518 -12.26 20.38 2.02
N ARG A 519 -11.14 20.88 2.55
CA ARG A 519 -10.26 21.82 1.85
C ARG A 519 -8.79 21.41 1.96
N ARG A 520 -8.05 21.58 0.85
CA ARG A 520 -6.58 21.69 0.85
C ARG A 520 -6.26 23.14 0.54
N GLU A 521 -5.72 23.87 1.50
CA GLU A 521 -5.59 25.33 1.38
C GLU A 521 -4.40 25.73 0.51
N PHE A 522 -3.19 25.27 0.86
CA PHE A 522 -1.97 25.62 0.12
C PHE A 522 -1.16 24.40 -0.29
N ASP A 523 -0.68 24.37 -1.53
CA ASP A 523 0.25 23.37 -2.02
C ASP A 523 1.69 23.85 -1.81
N MET A 524 2.45 23.12 -1.00
CA MET A 524 3.81 23.51 -0.61
C MET A 524 4.77 23.66 -1.80
N THR A 525 4.45 23.07 -2.97
CA THR A 525 5.24 23.17 -4.20
C THR A 525 4.72 24.28 -5.09
N ASN A 526 3.43 24.25 -5.44
CA ASN A 526 2.86 25.19 -6.42
C ASN A 526 2.76 26.62 -5.85
N ASP A 527 2.53 26.75 -4.54
CA ASP A 527 2.38 28.04 -3.86
C ASP A 527 3.67 28.51 -3.18
N SER A 528 4.80 27.85 -3.45
CA SER A 528 6.10 28.09 -2.80
C SER A 528 6.56 29.55 -2.82
N LYS A 529 6.17 30.32 -3.85
CA LYS A 529 6.46 31.76 -3.99
C LYS A 529 5.84 32.65 -2.91
N HIS A 530 4.80 32.17 -2.22
CA HIS A 530 4.11 32.93 -1.17
C HIS A 530 4.71 32.70 0.23
N PHE A 531 5.55 31.67 0.40
CA PHE A 531 6.07 31.31 1.71
C PHE A 531 7.38 32.04 2.04
N ILE A 532 7.45 32.57 3.26
CA ILE A 532 8.63 33.19 3.84
C ILE A 532 9.18 32.25 4.91
N GLU A 533 10.44 31.85 4.80
CA GLU A 533 11.08 31.01 5.83
C GLU A 533 11.21 31.80 7.14
N ARG A 534 10.91 31.17 8.27
CA ARG A 534 10.88 31.84 9.59
C ARG A 534 12.20 32.53 9.92
N SER A 535 13.34 31.90 9.62
CA SER A 535 14.68 32.47 9.85
C SER A 535 14.89 33.78 9.09
N VAL A 536 14.35 33.90 7.88
CA VAL A 536 14.39 35.12 7.08
C VAL A 536 13.51 36.20 7.71
N ALA A 537 12.28 35.85 8.11
CA ALA A 537 11.39 36.80 8.79
C ALA A 537 11.99 37.33 10.11
N GLN A 538 12.70 36.50 10.87
CA GLN A 538 13.40 36.92 12.09
C GLN A 538 14.47 37.97 11.79
N VAL A 539 15.28 37.76 10.74
CA VAL A 539 16.29 38.74 10.29
C VAL A 539 15.62 40.04 9.80
N GLU A 540 14.44 39.95 9.19
CA GLU A 540 13.65 41.11 8.77
C GLU A 540 12.94 41.85 9.92
N GLY A 541 13.09 41.41 11.16
CA GLY A 541 12.57 42.06 12.36
C GLY A 541 11.15 41.65 12.75
N PHE A 542 10.67 40.49 12.31
CA PHE A 542 9.41 39.91 12.80
C PHE A 542 9.62 39.17 14.12
N ALA A 543 8.68 39.31 15.06
CA ALA A 543 8.65 38.56 16.30
C ALA A 543 7.26 37.96 16.57
N LEU A 544 7.22 36.85 17.30
CA LEU A 544 6.02 36.09 17.63
C LEU A 544 5.23 36.77 18.76
N ASP A 545 3.91 36.82 18.63
CA ASP A 545 2.98 37.22 19.69
C ASP A 545 2.39 36.02 20.46
N SER A 546 1.62 36.29 21.52
CA SER A 546 0.96 35.29 22.37
C SER A 546 -0.23 34.56 21.73
N PHE A 547 -0.61 34.93 20.50
CA PHE A 547 -1.68 34.32 19.71
C PHE A 547 -1.17 33.51 18.52
N GLY A 548 0.11 33.63 18.15
CA GLY A 548 0.74 32.91 17.04
C GLY A 548 1.09 33.77 15.82
N HIS A 549 0.77 35.07 15.80
CA HIS A 549 1.12 35.97 14.70
C HIS A 549 2.60 36.37 14.76
N TRP A 550 3.17 36.61 13.59
CA TRP A 550 4.51 37.16 13.45
C TRP A 550 4.38 38.62 13.03
N LEU A 551 4.77 39.53 13.92
CA LEU A 551 4.52 40.97 13.81
C LEU A 551 5.82 41.74 13.59
N LYS A 552 5.81 42.63 12.60
CA LYS A 552 6.89 43.60 12.37
C LYS A 552 6.45 44.98 12.84
N GLY A 553 7.24 45.58 13.73
CA GLY A 553 6.98 46.92 14.27
C GLY A 553 7.83 47.20 15.50
N SER A 554 7.40 48.18 16.30
CA SER A 554 8.17 48.68 17.45
C SER A 554 7.82 47.94 18.75
N TRP A 555 8.51 46.81 19.00
CA TRP A 555 8.41 46.08 20.26
C TRP A 555 9.11 46.84 21.40
N ARG A 556 8.44 46.92 22.56
CA ARG A 556 8.94 47.62 23.77
C ARG A 556 8.81 46.70 25.00
N PRO A 557 9.69 46.82 26.01
CA PRO A 557 9.50 46.14 27.29
C PRO A 557 8.15 46.49 27.92
N VAL A 558 7.45 45.52 28.51
CA VAL A 558 6.11 45.72 29.08
C VAL A 558 6.09 46.76 30.19
N GLU A 559 7.21 46.95 30.90
CA GLU A 559 7.35 47.96 31.95
C GLU A 559 7.26 49.41 31.42
N GLN A 560 7.42 49.59 30.11
CA GLN A 560 7.38 50.90 29.44
C GLN A 560 6.04 51.19 28.76
N VAL A 561 5.03 50.34 28.99
CA VAL A 561 3.73 50.39 28.32
C VAL A 561 2.63 50.51 29.37
N ASP A 562 1.61 51.34 29.11
CA ASP A 562 0.43 51.40 29.99
C ASP A 562 -0.45 50.15 29.80
N THR A 563 -0.26 49.18 30.69
CA THR A 563 -0.95 47.89 30.66
C THR A 563 -2.42 47.95 31.07
N LYS A 564 -2.96 49.14 31.41
CA LYS A 564 -4.40 49.30 31.73
C LYS A 564 -5.31 49.05 30.52
N HIS A 565 -4.79 49.18 29.30
CA HIS A 565 -5.51 48.94 28.04
C HIS A 565 -4.92 47.74 27.28
N GLN A 566 -5.00 46.54 27.88
CA GLN A 566 -4.44 45.31 27.30
C GLN A 566 -4.96 44.99 25.88
N ASP A 567 -6.13 45.50 25.51
CA ASP A 567 -6.76 45.34 24.20
C ASP A 567 -6.12 46.20 23.08
N GLN A 568 -5.19 47.08 23.42
CA GLN A 568 -4.44 47.93 22.47
C GLN A 568 -3.04 47.40 22.15
N PHE A 569 -2.60 46.32 22.82
CA PHE A 569 -1.26 45.78 22.70
C PHE A 569 -1.28 44.29 22.38
N ALA A 570 -0.37 43.85 21.51
CA ALA A 570 -0.03 42.45 21.36
C ALA A 570 1.23 42.15 22.20
N PHE A 571 1.20 41.07 22.96
CA PHE A 571 2.29 40.69 23.88
C PHE A 571 3.10 39.54 23.32
N SER A 572 4.40 39.47 23.63
CA SER A 572 5.22 38.31 23.34
C SER A 572 4.76 37.09 24.16
N PRO A 573 5.04 35.85 23.72
CA PRO A 573 4.61 34.65 24.44
C PRO A 573 5.10 34.56 25.90
N ASP A 574 6.26 35.16 26.20
CA ASP A 574 6.81 35.23 27.56
C ASP A 574 6.29 36.43 28.39
N GLY A 575 5.44 37.27 27.79
CA GLY A 575 4.85 38.44 28.42
C GLY A 575 5.83 39.57 28.74
N LYS A 576 7.06 39.55 28.23
CA LYS A 576 8.08 40.56 28.55
C LYS A 576 8.08 41.77 27.63
N THR A 577 7.59 41.62 26.41
CA THR A 577 7.54 42.70 25.43
C THR A 577 6.14 42.85 24.85
N ALA A 578 5.82 44.06 24.42
CA ALA A 578 4.55 44.40 23.79
C ALA A 578 4.75 45.32 22.58
N ILE A 579 3.81 45.25 21.65
CA ILE A 579 3.70 46.13 20.49
C ILE A 579 2.31 46.75 20.48
N ALA A 580 2.22 48.07 20.31
CA ALA A 580 0.94 48.74 20.09
C ALA A 580 0.36 48.28 18.76
N ILE A 581 -0.94 48.01 18.70
CA ILE A 581 -1.60 47.56 17.46
C ILE A 581 -1.35 48.54 16.30
N ASP A 582 -1.38 49.84 16.59
CA ASP A 582 -1.16 50.89 15.58
C ASP A 582 0.30 51.00 15.11
N ASP A 583 1.25 50.42 15.86
CA ASP A 583 2.68 50.32 15.50
C ASP A 583 2.98 49.09 14.62
N ILE A 584 1.99 48.21 14.36
CA ILE A 584 2.16 47.02 13.52
C ILE A 584 2.24 47.44 12.05
N LYS A 585 3.37 47.13 11.40
CA LYS A 585 3.62 47.46 9.99
C LYS A 585 3.27 46.34 9.02
N ARG A 586 3.39 45.09 9.48
CA ARG A 586 3.15 43.89 8.67
C ARG A 586 2.90 42.68 9.57
N VAL A 587 2.01 41.80 9.12
CA VAL A 587 1.62 40.58 9.82
C VAL A 587 1.87 39.37 8.92
N LEU A 588 2.58 38.37 9.45
CA LEU A 588 2.70 37.06 8.84
C LEU A 588 2.01 36.01 9.72
N LEU A 589 1.41 35.02 9.07
CA LEU A 589 0.69 33.91 9.68
C LEU A 589 1.53 32.63 9.60
N PRO A 590 1.50 31.76 10.62
CA PRO A 590 2.19 30.49 10.60
C PRO A 590 1.51 29.52 9.62
N VAL A 591 2.30 28.93 8.70
CA VAL A 591 1.81 27.88 7.80
C VAL A 591 1.94 26.53 8.49
N TYR A 592 0.82 25.83 8.65
CA TYR A 592 0.79 24.51 9.26
C TYR A 592 1.38 23.43 8.35
N GLU A 593 2.35 22.70 8.89
CA GLU A 593 2.89 21.48 8.30
C GLU A 593 2.52 20.26 9.14
N GLY A 594 2.53 19.06 8.53
CA GLY A 594 2.09 17.84 9.19
C GLY A 594 2.80 17.53 10.51
N ARG A 595 4.07 17.91 10.65
CA ARG A 595 4.85 17.69 11.88
C ARG A 595 4.43 18.59 13.05
N MET A 596 3.71 19.68 12.77
CA MET A 596 3.27 20.63 13.79
C MET A 596 2.05 20.12 14.57
N ILE A 597 1.29 19.15 14.06
CA ILE A 597 0.09 18.66 14.74
C ILE A 597 0.30 17.29 15.39
N GLY A 598 -0.47 17.03 16.44
CA GLY A 598 -0.57 15.77 17.16
C GLY A 598 -2.02 15.49 17.58
N GLN A 599 -2.25 14.37 18.26
CA GLN A 599 -3.58 13.98 18.73
C GLN A 599 -4.08 15.02 19.75
N TYR A 600 -5.10 15.80 19.39
CA TYR A 600 -5.57 16.98 20.16
C TYR A 600 -4.46 18.02 20.45
N ASP A 601 -3.39 18.04 19.67
CA ASP A 601 -2.23 18.90 19.90
C ASP A 601 -1.99 19.78 18.69
N TRP A 602 -2.29 21.07 18.83
CA TRP A 602 -2.19 22.07 17.77
C TRP A 602 -0.75 22.57 17.54
N ALA A 603 0.23 22.21 18.39
CA ALA A 603 1.64 22.59 18.24
C ALA A 603 2.58 21.50 18.78
N LYS A 604 2.47 20.28 18.27
CA LYS A 604 3.29 19.13 18.66
C LYS A 604 4.79 19.42 18.58
N LYS A 605 5.27 19.94 17.44
CA LYS A 605 6.70 20.16 17.19
C LYS A 605 6.99 21.55 16.65
N ALA A 606 8.12 22.11 17.09
CA ALA A 606 8.73 23.31 16.56
C ALA A 606 9.77 22.97 15.48
N TRP A 607 9.81 23.74 14.41
CA TRP A 607 10.92 23.67 13.45
C TRP A 607 12.16 24.35 14.03
N MET A 608 13.34 23.73 13.88
CA MET A 608 14.62 24.29 14.33
C MET A 608 15.41 24.85 13.16
N HIS A 609 15.80 23.99 12.20
CA HIS A 609 16.49 24.37 10.97
C HIS A 609 16.41 23.28 9.89
N GLY A 610 16.83 23.60 8.68
CA GLY A 610 16.94 22.65 7.56
C GLY A 610 15.65 22.48 6.76
N LYS A 611 15.72 21.71 5.66
CA LYS A 611 14.62 21.53 4.69
C LYS A 611 14.35 20.07 4.36
N GLY A 612 13.11 19.77 3.98
CA GLY A 612 12.67 18.45 3.55
C GLY A 612 12.84 17.38 4.62
N ARG A 613 13.18 16.14 4.21
CA ARG A 613 13.29 14.99 5.13
C ARG A 613 14.38 15.13 6.20
N ARG A 614 15.36 16.02 5.99
CA ARG A 614 16.47 16.29 6.92
C ARG A 614 16.20 17.50 7.83
N ALA A 615 15.03 18.13 7.72
CA ALA A 615 14.66 19.22 8.63
C ALA A 615 14.58 18.69 10.07
N GLU A 616 15.12 19.48 10.99
CA GLU A 616 15.14 19.17 12.41
C GLU A 616 13.92 19.80 13.09
N TRP A 617 13.20 18.97 13.83
CA TRP A 617 11.96 19.33 14.52
C TRP A 617 12.01 18.81 15.95
N THR A 618 11.75 19.69 16.91
CA THR A 618 11.79 19.38 18.34
C THR A 618 10.38 19.30 18.90
N GLU A 619 10.11 18.27 19.71
CA GLU A 619 8.82 18.13 20.38
C GLU A 619 8.70 19.16 21.51
N LEU A 620 7.56 19.86 21.55
CA LEU A 620 7.30 20.87 22.57
C LEU A 620 6.53 20.25 23.75
N PRO A 621 6.97 20.45 25.00
CA PRO A 621 6.15 20.13 26.17
C PRO A 621 4.80 20.83 26.10
N PHE A 622 3.74 20.18 26.58
CA PHE A 622 2.39 20.74 26.45
C PHE A 622 2.18 22.06 27.23
N GLY A 623 2.95 22.30 28.29
CA GLY A 623 2.95 23.57 29.02
C GLY A 623 3.64 24.74 28.30
N GLU A 624 4.46 24.46 27.28
CA GLU A 624 5.38 25.41 26.62
C GLU A 624 5.07 25.52 25.11
N LYS A 625 3.80 25.30 24.74
CA LYS A 625 3.38 25.25 23.34
C LYS A 625 3.39 26.63 22.69
N HIS A 626 4.11 26.76 21.57
CA HIS A 626 4.20 27.96 20.76
C HIS A 626 4.16 27.64 19.26
N MET A 627 3.66 28.58 18.46
CA MET A 627 3.59 28.47 17.00
C MET A 627 4.95 28.77 16.35
N LEU A 628 5.76 27.72 16.21
CA LEU A 628 7.13 27.81 15.66
C LEU A 628 7.24 27.04 14.33
N PRO A 629 6.63 27.54 13.23
CA PRO A 629 6.63 26.88 11.93
C PRO A 629 7.98 27.02 11.21
N GLN A 630 8.15 26.29 10.11
CA GLN A 630 9.21 26.56 9.15
C GLN A 630 8.87 27.75 8.24
N TYR A 631 7.62 27.83 7.81
CA TYR A 631 7.15 28.81 6.82
C TYR A 631 6.06 29.71 7.40
N LEU A 632 6.09 30.95 6.93
CA LEU A 632 5.12 32.00 7.23
C LEU A 632 4.48 32.47 5.92
N LEU A 633 3.24 32.93 6.00
CA LEU A 633 2.48 33.46 4.87
C LEU A 633 2.02 34.88 5.19
N ASP A 634 2.09 35.77 4.22
CA ASP A 634 1.56 37.13 4.38
C ASP A 634 0.03 37.09 4.58
N VAL A 635 -0.48 37.88 5.53
CA VAL A 635 -1.92 37.92 5.85
C VAL A 635 -2.76 38.30 4.62
N ASP A 636 -2.27 39.18 3.75
CA ASP A 636 -2.98 39.56 2.53
C ASP A 636 -3.00 38.40 1.52
N SER A 637 -1.90 37.64 1.41
CA SER A 637 -1.86 36.44 0.56
C SER A 637 -2.81 35.36 1.07
N TYR A 638 -2.92 35.18 2.39
CA TYR A 638 -3.89 34.26 2.98
C TYR A 638 -5.32 34.68 2.63
N PHE A 639 -5.67 35.95 2.78
CA PHE A 639 -7.04 36.42 2.50
C PHE A 639 -7.40 36.44 1.02
N GLN A 640 -6.43 36.73 0.14
CA GLN A 640 -6.62 36.62 -1.31
C GLN A 640 -6.96 35.19 -1.75
N ALA A 641 -6.48 34.18 -1.03
CA ALA A 641 -6.83 32.78 -1.26
C ALA A 641 -8.26 32.41 -0.79
N GLN A 642 -9.00 33.37 -0.20
CA GLN A 642 -10.38 33.20 0.27
C GLN A 642 -10.60 31.94 1.14
N PRO A 643 -9.86 31.80 2.26
CA PRO A 643 -9.99 30.68 3.18
C PRO A 643 -11.34 30.76 3.91
N ASP A 644 -11.87 29.60 4.29
CA ASP A 644 -12.98 29.57 5.24
C ASP A 644 -12.47 30.02 6.61
N ARG A 645 -13.21 30.93 7.24
CA ARG A 645 -12.78 31.61 8.46
C ARG A 645 -13.14 30.82 9.71
N GLY A 646 -12.36 31.01 10.78
CA GLY A 646 -12.57 30.42 12.11
C GLY A 646 -11.94 29.03 12.32
N ALA A 647 -12.18 28.45 13.49
CA ALA A 647 -11.62 27.15 13.89
C ALA A 647 -11.94 26.04 12.89
N LYS A 648 -11.03 25.09 12.70
CA LYS A 648 -11.20 23.96 11.80
C LYS A 648 -10.52 22.72 12.38
N VAL A 649 -10.93 21.55 11.92
CA VAL A 649 -10.22 20.31 12.27
C VAL A 649 -9.21 20.01 11.17
N GLY A 650 -7.92 20.13 11.49
CA GLY A 650 -6.84 19.70 10.61
C GLY A 650 -6.41 18.28 10.95
N TYR A 651 -6.12 17.48 9.93
CA TYR A 651 -5.66 16.11 10.14
C TYR A 651 -4.37 15.81 9.35
N LEU A 652 -3.58 14.87 9.85
CA LEU A 652 -2.31 14.49 9.23
C LEU A 652 -2.57 13.61 8.00
N ALA A 653 -2.45 14.18 6.80
CA ALA A 653 -2.65 13.42 5.56
C ALA A 653 -1.54 12.42 5.26
N VAL A 654 -0.31 12.69 5.69
CA VAL A 654 0.86 11.85 5.42
C VAL A 654 1.45 11.38 6.74
N GLY A 655 1.10 10.16 7.14
CA GLY A 655 1.58 9.53 8.37
C GLY A 655 2.86 8.71 8.16
N ALA A 656 3.54 8.37 9.26
CA ALA A 656 4.57 7.35 9.25
C ALA A 656 3.95 6.00 9.64
N SER A 657 4.45 4.89 9.09
CA SER A 657 4.02 3.54 9.47
C SER A 657 4.36 3.18 10.94
N THR A 658 5.23 3.96 11.57
CA THR A 658 5.61 3.85 12.98
C THR A 658 4.70 4.65 13.91
N ASN A 659 3.78 5.47 13.39
CA ASN A 659 2.83 6.19 14.21
C ASN A 659 1.94 5.21 14.98
N SER A 660 1.69 5.51 16.25
CA SER A 660 0.81 4.71 17.09
C SER A 660 -0.67 4.82 16.69
N ARG A 661 -1.05 5.90 15.99
CA ARG A 661 -2.40 6.18 15.43
C ARG A 661 -2.35 6.35 13.92
N SER A 662 -3.39 5.89 13.21
CA SER A 662 -3.54 6.08 11.75
C SER A 662 -4.21 7.41 11.41
N CYS A 663 -5.13 7.88 12.25
CA CYS A 663 -5.66 9.23 12.21
C CYS A 663 -5.03 10.06 13.33
N ILE A 664 -4.56 11.26 12.98
CA ILE A 664 -4.09 12.25 13.93
C ILE A 664 -4.75 13.56 13.54
N ALA A 665 -5.61 14.08 14.41
CA ALA A 665 -6.32 15.32 14.15
C ALA A 665 -6.17 16.29 15.32
N ALA A 666 -6.18 17.58 15.01
CA ALA A 666 -6.11 18.67 15.97
C ALA A 666 -7.12 19.77 15.60
N LEU A 667 -7.57 20.50 16.62
CA LEU A 667 -8.26 21.76 16.39
C LEU A 667 -7.24 22.82 15.99
N ILE A 668 -7.47 23.48 14.88
CA ILE A 668 -6.61 24.53 14.34
C ILE A 668 -7.44 25.81 14.27
N GLY A 669 -6.86 26.94 14.68
CA GLY A 669 -7.52 28.23 14.51
C GLY A 669 -7.58 28.66 13.03
N ASP A 670 -7.96 29.90 12.79
CA ASP A 670 -7.97 30.49 11.45
C ASP A 670 -6.55 30.80 10.93
N TRP A 671 -5.80 29.75 10.59
CA TRP A 671 -4.40 29.79 10.13
C TRP A 671 -4.20 28.99 8.84
N PRO A 672 -3.28 29.41 7.93
CA PRO A 672 -3.03 28.70 6.68
C PRO A 672 -2.47 27.30 6.91
N CYS A 673 -3.01 26.31 6.21
CA CYS A 673 -2.57 24.91 6.28
C CYS A 673 -1.97 24.43 4.94
N GLY A 674 -0.78 23.85 5.00
CA GLY A 674 -0.18 23.18 3.85
C GLY A 674 -0.90 21.88 3.49
N ASN A 675 -0.65 21.35 2.29
CA ASN A 675 -1.34 20.17 1.74
C ASN A 675 -1.15 18.86 2.53
N ALA A 676 -0.23 18.83 3.50
CA ALA A 676 -0.05 17.71 4.44
C ALA A 676 -0.97 17.80 5.68
N VAL A 677 -1.63 18.95 5.89
CA VAL A 677 -2.64 19.20 6.92
C VAL A 677 -3.94 19.70 6.26
N PRO A 678 -4.62 18.86 5.46
CA PRO A 678 -5.96 19.19 5.00
C PRO A 678 -6.92 19.44 6.17
N VAL A 679 -7.95 20.22 5.89
CA VAL A 679 -8.88 20.73 6.91
C VAL A 679 -10.32 20.32 6.61
N LEU A 680 -11.05 20.07 7.69
CA LEU A 680 -12.47 19.78 7.71
C LEU A 680 -13.20 20.92 8.42
N ILE A 681 -14.25 21.42 7.76
CA ILE A 681 -14.94 22.64 8.17
C ILE A 681 -16.45 22.40 8.13
N PRO A 682 -17.21 22.77 9.17
CA PRO A 682 -18.66 22.68 9.15
C PRO A 682 -19.22 23.52 8.00
N SER A 683 -20.21 22.97 7.28
CA SER A 683 -20.83 23.61 6.12
C SER A 683 -21.93 24.61 6.51
N SER A 684 -22.35 24.57 7.77
CA SER A 684 -23.40 25.43 8.36
C SER A 684 -23.17 25.55 9.88
N GLY A 685 -23.86 26.50 10.51
CA GLY A 685 -23.76 26.79 11.94
C GLY A 685 -22.78 27.92 12.24
N ASP A 686 -23.08 28.70 13.28
CA ASP A 686 -22.24 29.78 13.78
C ASP A 686 -21.97 29.62 15.29
N GLY A 687 -20.99 30.37 15.79
CA GLY A 687 -20.65 30.44 17.21
C GLY A 687 -20.50 29.09 17.92
N GLU A 688 -21.30 28.90 18.98
CA GLU A 688 -21.22 27.72 19.86
C GLU A 688 -21.62 26.42 19.17
N GLU A 689 -22.64 26.43 18.30
CA GLU A 689 -23.10 25.22 17.59
C GLU A 689 -21.98 24.68 16.69
N ARG A 690 -21.32 25.60 15.97
CA ARG A 690 -20.15 25.28 15.14
C ARG A 690 -19.02 24.67 15.96
N ASN A 691 -18.74 25.21 17.15
CA ASN A 691 -17.68 24.74 18.02
C ASN A 691 -18.00 23.39 18.68
N ALA A 692 -19.26 23.17 19.03
CA ALA A 692 -19.76 21.90 19.54
C ALA A 692 -19.60 20.79 18.49
N PHE A 693 -19.99 21.07 17.25
CA PHE A 693 -19.82 20.16 16.12
C PHE A 693 -18.34 19.82 15.85
N LEU A 694 -17.46 20.84 15.81
CA LEU A 694 -16.02 20.64 15.63
C LEU A 694 -15.41 19.78 16.72
N SER A 695 -15.86 19.95 17.97
CA SER A 695 -15.38 19.16 19.11
C SER A 695 -15.83 17.69 19.01
N ALA A 696 -17.09 17.46 18.64
CA ALA A 696 -17.62 16.11 18.41
C ALA A 696 -16.88 15.40 17.25
N LEU A 697 -16.64 16.12 16.15
CA LEU A 697 -15.86 15.61 15.02
C LEU A 697 -14.42 15.27 15.43
N LEU A 698 -13.74 16.20 16.13
CA LEU A 698 -12.36 16.00 16.58
C LEU A 698 -12.24 14.81 17.54
N ALA A 699 -13.22 14.64 18.44
CA ALA A 699 -13.29 13.50 19.35
C ALA A 699 -13.38 12.17 18.59
N CYS A 700 -14.27 12.10 17.58
CA CYS A 700 -14.43 10.89 16.78
C CYS A 700 -13.19 10.55 15.97
N LEU A 701 -12.60 11.52 15.26
CA LEU A 701 -11.42 11.31 14.41
C LEU A 701 -10.20 10.82 15.21
N ASN A 702 -10.12 11.16 16.49
CA ASN A 702 -9.07 10.73 17.39
C ASN A 702 -9.47 9.55 18.30
N SER A 703 -10.55 8.81 17.98
CA SER A 703 -11.03 7.67 18.78
C SER A 703 -10.49 6.31 18.31
N PHE A 704 -10.39 5.33 19.20
CA PHE A 704 -9.97 3.96 18.91
C PHE A 704 -10.91 3.28 17.92
N VAL A 705 -12.21 3.48 18.06
CA VAL A 705 -13.22 2.90 17.17
C VAL A 705 -13.01 3.39 15.74
N PHE A 706 -12.89 4.71 15.56
CA PHE A 706 -12.63 5.31 14.26
C PHE A 706 -11.29 4.87 13.68
N ASP A 707 -10.22 4.89 14.48
CA ASP A 707 -8.87 4.55 14.05
C ASP A 707 -8.76 3.05 13.67
N TYR A 708 -9.47 2.17 14.38
CA TYR A 708 -9.57 0.75 14.05
C TYR A 708 -10.26 0.54 12.70
N PHE A 709 -11.44 1.14 12.49
CA PHE A 709 -12.13 1.10 11.20
C PHE A 709 -11.25 1.65 10.07
N LEU A 710 -10.59 2.79 10.32
CA LEU A 710 -9.70 3.42 9.35
C LEU A 710 -8.54 2.49 8.98
N ARG A 711 -7.93 1.78 9.94
CA ARG A 711 -6.81 0.85 9.66
C ARG A 711 -7.21 -0.29 8.72
N LEU A 712 -8.42 -0.80 8.86
CA LEU A 712 -8.96 -1.81 7.94
C LEU A 712 -9.15 -1.23 6.53
N ARG A 713 -9.50 0.05 6.42
CA ARG A 713 -9.68 0.74 5.13
C ARG A 713 -8.38 1.28 4.51
N LEU A 714 -7.37 1.57 5.33
CA LEU A 714 -6.16 2.32 4.97
C LEU A 714 -5.00 1.37 4.65
N SER A 715 -4.91 0.97 3.37
CA SER A 715 -3.83 0.09 2.90
C SER A 715 -2.45 0.76 2.90
N ALA A 716 -2.37 2.07 2.65
CA ALA A 716 -1.13 2.86 2.58
C ALA A 716 -0.91 3.76 3.82
N ASN A 717 0.03 4.71 3.76
CA ASN A 717 0.29 5.68 4.85
C ASN A 717 -0.35 7.06 4.62
N ASN A 718 -1.01 7.26 3.47
CA ASN A 718 -1.59 8.54 3.08
C ASN A 718 -3.11 8.52 3.30
N LEU A 719 -3.60 9.33 4.23
CA LEU A 719 -5.02 9.53 4.51
C LEU A 719 -5.62 10.57 3.55
N ASN A 720 -5.98 10.11 2.36
CA ASN A 720 -6.62 10.96 1.36
C ASN A 720 -8.12 11.16 1.64
N TRP A 721 -8.69 12.26 1.16
CA TRP A 721 -10.13 12.56 1.32
C TRP A 721 -11.04 11.42 0.86
N PHE A 722 -10.72 10.76 -0.26
CA PHE A 722 -11.56 9.68 -0.76
C PHE A 722 -11.67 8.48 0.19
N ILE A 723 -10.70 8.31 1.09
CA ILE A 723 -10.71 7.31 2.15
C ILE A 723 -11.55 7.86 3.31
N LEU A 724 -11.21 9.07 3.77
CA LEU A 724 -11.79 9.68 4.94
C LEU A 724 -13.31 9.92 4.81
N GLN A 725 -13.77 10.29 3.62
CA GLN A 725 -15.18 10.58 3.35
C GLN A 725 -16.08 9.33 3.47
N GLU A 726 -15.52 8.13 3.27
CA GLU A 726 -16.23 6.85 3.44
C GLU A 726 -16.13 6.31 4.87
N CYS A 727 -15.36 6.96 5.76
CA CYS A 727 -15.24 6.54 7.15
C CYS A 727 -16.53 6.78 7.92
N LEU A 728 -16.92 5.79 8.73
CA LEU A 728 -18.15 5.78 9.48
C LEU A 728 -18.02 6.51 10.82
N LEU A 729 -18.98 7.39 11.09
CA LEU A 729 -19.05 8.23 12.28
C LEU A 729 -20.47 8.12 12.90
N PRO A 730 -20.58 8.18 14.23
CA PRO A 730 -21.87 8.20 14.92
C PRO A 730 -22.55 9.56 14.68
N ASP A 731 -23.74 9.75 15.24
CA ASP A 731 -24.43 11.04 15.12
C ASP A 731 -23.66 12.15 15.83
N LEU A 732 -22.97 12.99 15.04
CA LEU A 732 -22.17 14.10 15.53
C LEU A 732 -23.02 15.18 16.21
N ASN A 733 -24.29 15.35 15.80
CA ASN A 733 -25.18 16.33 16.43
C ASN A 733 -25.56 15.87 17.83
N GLN A 734 -25.83 14.56 18.00
CA GLN A 734 -26.09 14.00 19.33
C GLN A 734 -24.86 14.12 20.24
N LEU A 735 -23.67 13.82 19.72
CA LEU A 735 -22.41 14.02 20.45
C LEU A 735 -22.17 15.49 20.82
N ALA A 736 -22.52 16.42 19.93
CA ALA A 736 -22.37 17.85 20.15
C ALA A 736 -23.25 18.39 21.30
N LEU A 737 -24.25 17.63 21.77
CA LEU A 737 -25.04 17.99 22.96
C LEU A 737 -24.35 17.63 24.28
N ASN A 738 -23.30 16.80 24.25
CA ASN A 738 -22.61 16.34 25.45
C ASN A 738 -21.62 17.39 25.97
N LYS A 739 -22.06 18.24 26.90
CA LYS A 739 -21.24 19.33 27.48
C LYS A 739 -19.94 18.85 28.13
N ALA A 740 -19.95 17.68 28.78
CA ALA A 740 -18.76 17.11 29.40
C ALA A 740 -17.70 16.75 28.34
N LEU A 741 -18.12 16.15 27.22
CA LEU A 741 -17.27 15.88 26.07
C LEU A 741 -16.69 17.18 25.48
N LEU A 742 -17.54 18.18 25.24
CA LEU A 742 -17.09 19.47 24.71
C LEU A 742 -16.04 20.12 25.61
N SER A 743 -16.29 20.12 26.93
CA SER A 743 -15.35 20.66 27.91
C SER A 743 -14.02 19.89 27.91
N ALA A 744 -14.07 18.56 27.81
CA ALA A 744 -12.86 17.73 27.76
C ALA A 744 -12.02 18.00 26.51
N VAL A 745 -12.65 18.09 25.33
CA VAL A 745 -11.98 18.39 24.07
C VAL A 745 -11.36 19.79 24.08
N SER A 746 -12.11 20.76 24.62
CA SER A 746 -11.66 22.15 24.73
C SER A 746 -10.46 22.27 25.68
N GLU A 747 -10.50 21.58 26.83
CA GLU A 747 -9.37 21.52 27.78
C GLU A 747 -8.12 20.94 27.12
N LEU A 748 -8.23 19.82 26.40
CA LEU A 748 -7.11 19.20 25.67
C LEU A 748 -6.52 20.08 24.56
N SER A 749 -7.35 20.91 23.93
CA SER A 749 -7.01 21.76 22.79
C SER A 749 -6.65 23.20 23.19
N SER A 750 -6.57 23.50 24.49
CA SER A 750 -6.43 24.86 25.02
C SER A 750 -5.27 25.66 24.36
N HIS A 751 -5.61 26.79 23.75
CA HIS A 751 -4.68 27.80 23.20
C HIS A 751 -5.34 29.19 23.19
N ASN A 752 -4.56 30.27 23.30
CA ASN A 752 -5.11 31.64 23.27
C ASN A 752 -5.87 31.97 21.98
N ALA A 753 -5.37 31.54 20.81
CA ALA A 753 -6.10 31.76 19.56
C ALA A 753 -7.38 30.93 19.46
N LEU A 754 -7.42 29.73 20.04
CA LEU A 754 -8.63 28.90 20.07
C LEU A 754 -9.65 29.41 21.10
N ARG A 755 -9.18 29.99 22.22
CA ARG A 755 -10.04 30.72 23.17
C ARG A 755 -10.72 31.92 22.53
N ALA A 756 -10.00 32.66 21.69
CA ALA A 756 -10.57 33.74 20.89
C ALA A 756 -11.68 33.24 19.94
N GLU A 757 -11.64 31.97 19.57
CA GLU A 757 -12.65 31.32 18.73
C GLU A 757 -13.73 30.58 19.54
N GLY A 758 -13.76 30.73 20.87
CA GLY A 758 -14.77 30.16 21.75
C GLY A 758 -14.42 28.80 22.38
N PHE A 759 -13.20 28.29 22.17
CA PHE A 759 -12.72 27.06 22.81
C PHE A 759 -11.96 27.39 24.10
N GLY A 760 -12.65 27.32 25.23
CA GLY A 760 -12.12 27.62 26.56
C GLY A 760 -11.31 26.49 27.21
N GLY A 761 -10.73 26.75 28.38
CA GLY A 761 -10.07 25.72 29.19
C GLY A 761 -8.71 26.13 29.73
N HIS A 762 -8.35 25.56 30.88
CA HIS A 762 -6.99 25.65 31.42
C HIS A 762 -6.11 24.57 30.77
N ASN A 763 -4.81 24.85 30.68
CA ASN A 763 -3.86 23.87 30.15
C ASN A 763 -3.75 22.67 31.12
N PRO A 764 -4.21 21.46 30.73
CA PRO A 764 -4.16 20.30 31.62
C PRO A 764 -2.74 19.75 31.72
N GLY A 765 -2.31 19.43 32.94
CA GLY A 765 -1.08 18.66 33.17
C GLY A 765 -1.14 17.25 32.55
N ALA A 766 0.00 16.57 32.45
CA ALA A 766 0.13 15.29 31.74
C ALA A 766 -0.86 14.20 32.23
N VAL A 767 -1.06 14.07 33.55
CA VAL A 767 -2.02 13.12 34.13
C VAL A 767 -3.46 13.44 33.73
N ARG A 768 -3.87 14.71 33.85
CA ARG A 768 -5.21 15.16 33.46
C ARG A 768 -5.47 14.90 31.98
N ARG A 769 -4.47 15.12 31.11
CA ARG A 769 -4.57 14.79 29.68
C ARG A 769 -4.84 13.31 29.42
N LEU A 770 -4.14 12.41 30.12
CA LEU A 770 -4.39 10.96 30.00
C LEU A 770 -5.82 10.61 30.40
N LYS A 771 -6.30 11.12 31.54
CA LYS A 771 -7.67 10.89 32.03
C LYS A 771 -8.73 11.46 31.09
N LEU A 772 -8.54 12.68 30.57
CA LEU A 772 -9.43 13.29 29.59
C LEU A 772 -9.51 12.49 28.29
N ARG A 773 -8.38 11.99 27.78
CA ARG A 773 -8.37 11.12 26.58
C ARG A 773 -9.16 9.84 26.83
N ALA A 774 -8.94 9.17 27.97
CA ALA A 774 -9.69 7.96 28.31
C ALA A 774 -11.20 8.22 28.41
N PHE A 775 -11.59 9.34 29.02
CA PHE A 775 -12.98 9.79 29.08
C PHE A 775 -13.59 10.01 27.68
N ILE A 776 -12.88 10.74 26.80
CA ILE A 776 -13.36 11.01 25.43
C ILE A 776 -13.51 9.70 24.64
N GLU A 777 -12.52 8.81 24.71
CA GLU A 777 -12.55 7.50 24.05
C GLU A 777 -13.80 6.69 24.48
N ALA A 778 -14.13 6.69 25.78
CA ALA A 778 -15.29 6.00 26.33
C ALA A 778 -16.64 6.60 25.87
N VAL A 779 -16.78 7.93 25.90
CA VAL A 779 -18.00 8.62 25.42
C VAL A 779 -18.23 8.39 23.93
N VAL A 780 -17.16 8.44 23.13
CA VAL A 780 -17.24 8.19 21.69
C VAL A 780 -17.62 6.73 21.43
N ALA A 781 -17.01 5.77 22.12
CA ALA A 781 -17.36 4.35 21.99
C ALA A 781 -18.84 4.07 22.32
N GLN A 782 -19.40 4.72 23.34
CA GLN A 782 -20.83 4.61 23.66
C GLN A 782 -21.71 5.12 22.51
N SER A 783 -21.30 6.21 21.84
CA SER A 783 -22.04 6.79 20.72
C SER A 783 -21.97 5.93 19.45
N TYR A 784 -20.89 5.16 19.29
CA TYR A 784 -20.78 4.10 18.28
C TYR A 784 -21.55 2.81 18.65
N GLN A 785 -22.17 2.74 19.83
CA GLN A 785 -22.88 1.57 20.36
C GLN A 785 -21.98 0.33 20.51
N ILE A 786 -20.71 0.54 20.87
CA ILE A 786 -19.72 -0.53 21.09
C ILE A 786 -20.11 -1.38 22.31
N SER A 787 -19.94 -2.70 22.22
CA SER A 787 -20.10 -3.64 23.35
C SER A 787 -18.74 -4.05 23.93
N ASP A 788 -18.74 -4.77 25.06
CA ASP A 788 -17.50 -5.29 25.65
C ASP A 788 -16.76 -6.24 24.69
N SER A 789 -17.49 -7.07 23.94
CA SER A 789 -16.91 -7.95 22.91
C SER A 789 -16.30 -7.17 21.75
N ASP A 790 -16.87 -6.02 21.37
CA ASP A 790 -16.29 -5.16 20.33
C ASP A 790 -15.00 -4.51 20.82
N CYS A 791 -14.93 -4.12 22.09
CA CYS A 791 -13.69 -3.61 22.69
C CYS A 791 -12.56 -4.65 22.64
N GLU A 792 -12.84 -5.92 22.86
CA GLU A 792 -11.86 -7.01 22.71
C GLU A 792 -11.34 -7.13 21.27
N VAL A 793 -12.21 -6.93 20.27
CA VAL A 793 -11.84 -6.92 18.85
C VAL A 793 -10.96 -5.70 18.52
N ILE A 794 -11.37 -4.52 18.97
CA ILE A 794 -10.69 -3.24 18.71
C ILE A 794 -9.30 -3.21 19.35
N LEU A 795 -9.19 -3.69 20.59
CA LEU A 795 -7.94 -3.67 21.39
C LEU A 795 -7.15 -4.97 21.29
N ARG A 796 -7.46 -5.83 20.30
CA ARG A 796 -6.78 -7.11 20.12
C ARG A 796 -5.26 -6.93 20.08
N GLY A 797 -4.55 -7.72 20.89
CA GLY A 797 -3.10 -7.70 20.99
C GLY A 797 -2.52 -6.64 21.95
N CYS A 798 -3.34 -5.79 22.56
CA CYS A 798 -2.91 -4.92 23.65
C CYS A 798 -2.66 -5.74 24.93
N GLU A 799 -1.60 -5.40 25.67
CA GLU A 799 -1.42 -5.85 27.06
C GLU A 799 -2.36 -5.03 27.96
N LEU A 800 -3.39 -5.67 28.52
CA LEU A 800 -4.45 -5.04 29.30
C LEU A 800 -4.40 -5.50 30.75
N ALA A 801 -4.78 -4.64 31.70
CA ALA A 801 -4.62 -4.90 33.14
C ALA A 801 -5.44 -6.08 33.68
N ASP A 802 -6.64 -6.33 33.14
CA ASP A 802 -7.61 -7.30 33.67
C ASP A 802 -7.99 -8.44 32.70
N LEU A 803 -7.52 -8.40 31.46
CA LEU A 803 -7.80 -9.43 30.46
C LEU A 803 -6.62 -10.40 30.41
N ARG A 804 -6.92 -11.71 30.49
CA ARG A 804 -5.93 -12.81 30.43
C ARG A 804 -4.90 -12.51 29.34
N GLU A 805 -3.61 -12.71 29.66
CA GLU A 805 -2.52 -12.67 28.68
C GLU A 805 -3.01 -13.32 27.37
N THR A 806 -3.17 -12.52 26.32
CA THR A 806 -3.43 -13.07 25.00
C THR A 806 -2.20 -13.88 24.64
N LYS A 807 -2.36 -15.21 24.51
CA LYS A 807 -1.26 -16.12 24.17
C LYS A 807 -0.58 -15.77 22.84
N ASP A 808 -1.27 -15.00 22.00
CA ASP A 808 -0.76 -14.53 20.73
C ASP A 808 -0.08 -13.17 20.92
N LYS A 809 1.25 -13.17 20.85
CA LYS A 809 2.00 -11.93 20.68
C LYS A 809 1.61 -11.32 19.33
N PRO A 810 1.28 -10.02 19.27
CA PRO A 810 1.00 -9.35 18.00
C PRO A 810 2.16 -9.59 17.02
N SER A 811 1.83 -9.84 15.76
CA SER A 811 2.87 -9.91 14.74
C SER A 811 3.55 -8.54 14.64
N SER A 812 4.82 -8.48 14.23
CA SER A 812 5.54 -7.22 13.98
C SER A 812 4.85 -6.33 12.92
N ILE A 813 3.90 -6.90 12.18
CA ILE A 813 3.18 -6.31 11.05
C ILE A 813 1.85 -5.70 11.50
N ASP A 814 1.33 -6.12 12.65
CA ASP A 814 0.04 -5.65 13.16
C ASP A 814 0.12 -4.15 13.44
N LYS A 815 -0.68 -3.38 12.69
CA LYS A 815 -0.98 -1.99 12.99
C LYS A 815 -1.96 -1.93 14.18
N GLY A 816 -1.71 -2.66 15.26
CA GLY A 816 -2.57 -2.68 16.45
C GLY A 816 -2.29 -1.52 17.42
N PHE A 817 -3.17 -1.35 18.40
CA PHE A 817 -3.00 -0.34 19.46
C PHE A 817 -2.00 -0.74 20.56
N HIS A 818 -1.39 -1.92 20.46
CA HIS A 818 -0.39 -2.43 21.40
C HIS A 818 0.86 -1.55 21.52
N ARG A 819 1.09 -0.63 20.58
CA ARG A 819 2.24 0.30 20.56
C ARG A 819 1.98 1.61 21.32
N ILE A 820 0.77 1.82 21.81
CA ILE A 820 0.39 3.07 22.47
C ILE A 820 0.89 3.08 23.91
N ASP A 821 1.55 4.17 24.28
CA ASP A 821 2.07 4.45 25.61
C ASP A 821 2.97 3.32 26.16
N LEU A 822 3.83 2.74 25.30
CA LEU A 822 4.72 1.63 25.69
C LEU A 822 5.68 2.00 26.83
N GLU A 823 5.98 3.30 26.98
CA GLU A 823 6.74 3.86 28.09
C GLU A 823 6.01 3.78 29.44
N LEU A 824 4.69 3.58 29.44
CA LEU A 824 3.89 3.44 30.65
C LEU A 824 3.65 1.95 30.99
N PRO A 825 3.52 1.61 32.28
CA PRO A 825 3.02 0.30 32.71
C PRO A 825 1.65 -0.01 32.08
N PRO A 826 1.34 -1.28 31.73
CA PRO A 826 0.12 -1.67 31.01
C PRO A 826 -1.19 -1.08 31.58
N LYS A 827 -1.33 -0.99 32.90
CA LYS A 827 -2.51 -0.41 33.57
C LYS A 827 -2.74 1.08 33.33
N PHE A 828 -1.70 1.83 32.94
CA PHE A 828 -1.77 3.28 32.69
C PHE A 828 -1.74 3.63 31.20
N ARG A 829 -1.65 2.63 30.32
CA ARG A 829 -1.71 2.85 28.87
C ARG A 829 -3.12 3.23 28.45
N SER A 830 -3.24 4.08 27.44
CA SER A 830 -4.55 4.54 26.94
C SER A 830 -5.56 3.41 26.65
N PRO A 831 -5.20 2.23 26.09
CA PRO A 831 -6.13 1.11 25.94
C PRO A 831 -6.77 0.62 27.25
N SER A 832 -5.97 0.46 28.32
CA SER A 832 -6.46 0.02 29.64
C SER A 832 -7.32 1.09 30.29
N LEU A 833 -6.89 2.35 30.20
CA LEU A 833 -7.65 3.49 30.75
C LEU A 833 -8.98 3.68 30.03
N PHE A 834 -9.01 3.47 28.72
CA PHE A 834 -10.24 3.49 27.94
C PHE A 834 -11.23 2.42 28.43
N LEU A 835 -10.79 1.17 28.62
CA LEU A 835 -11.68 0.11 29.13
C LEU A 835 -12.26 0.45 30.50
N GLU A 836 -11.44 0.99 31.39
CA GLU A 836 -11.89 1.38 32.73
C GLU A 836 -12.89 2.54 32.68
N ALA A 837 -12.59 3.58 31.90
CA ALA A 837 -13.52 4.68 31.66
C ALA A 837 -14.84 4.19 31.03
N PHE A 838 -14.76 3.24 30.09
CA PHE A 838 -15.92 2.67 29.41
C PHE A 838 -16.84 1.90 30.37
N LYS A 839 -16.28 1.14 31.32
CA LYS A 839 -17.06 0.50 32.40
C LYS A 839 -17.72 1.54 33.30
N LEU A 840 -16.96 2.53 33.77
CA LEU A 840 -17.47 3.56 34.69
C LEU A 840 -18.62 4.39 34.10
N ILE A 841 -18.55 4.75 32.82
CA ILE A 841 -19.65 5.47 32.14
C ILE A 841 -20.93 4.62 32.08
N ARG A 842 -20.81 3.30 31.93
CA ARG A 842 -21.98 2.40 31.91
C ARG A 842 -22.58 2.18 33.29
N GLU A 843 -21.78 2.22 34.35
CA GLU A 843 -22.23 2.04 35.73
C GLU A 843 -22.79 3.32 36.38
N ARG A 844 -22.28 4.48 36.00
CA ARG A 844 -22.65 5.79 36.54
C ARG A 844 -23.28 6.65 35.44
N ASP A 845 -22.46 7.43 34.73
CA ASP A 845 -22.72 8.10 33.46
C ASP A 845 -21.48 8.94 33.07
N ALA A 846 -21.53 9.61 31.92
CA ALA A 846 -20.44 10.45 31.43
C ALA A 846 -20.22 11.74 32.24
N ASN A 847 -21.28 12.35 32.77
CA ASN A 847 -21.16 13.60 33.52
C ASN A 847 -20.46 13.34 34.86
N TRP A 848 -20.91 12.28 35.56
CA TRP A 848 -20.30 11.82 36.80
C TRP A 848 -18.81 11.55 36.62
N LEU A 849 -18.42 10.80 35.56
CA LEU A 849 -17.02 10.49 35.33
C LEU A 849 -16.21 11.77 35.12
N PHE A 850 -16.68 12.69 34.26
CA PHE A 850 -15.99 13.95 33.97
C PHE A 850 -15.78 14.81 35.22
N GLU A 851 -16.82 14.97 36.05
CA GLU A 851 -16.77 15.73 37.30
C GLU A 851 -15.79 15.13 38.32
N ASN A 852 -15.58 13.81 38.28
CA ASN A 852 -14.75 13.08 39.22
C ASN A 852 -13.37 12.68 38.67
N LEU A 853 -12.99 13.08 37.45
CA LEU A 853 -11.70 12.71 36.85
C LEU A 853 -10.48 13.11 37.70
N ASP A 854 -10.59 14.16 38.52
CA ASP A 854 -9.50 14.61 39.39
C ASP A 854 -9.41 13.86 40.73
N ALA A 855 -10.40 13.04 41.06
CA ALA A 855 -10.36 12.19 42.26
C ALA A 855 -9.24 11.13 42.12
N ASP A 856 -8.52 10.88 43.21
CA ASP A 856 -7.35 10.00 43.21
C ASP A 856 -7.69 8.52 42.93
N GLU A 857 -8.92 8.09 43.21
CA GLU A 857 -9.37 6.71 42.97
C GLU A 857 -9.97 6.50 41.57
N VAL A 858 -10.27 7.56 40.82
CA VAL A 858 -10.92 7.47 39.52
C VAL A 858 -9.88 7.27 38.41
N LEU A 859 -9.97 6.14 37.71
CA LEU A 859 -9.01 5.59 36.74
C LEU A 859 -7.65 5.21 37.36
N PHE A 860 -6.98 6.16 38.00
CA PHE A 860 -5.70 5.97 38.71
C PHE A 860 -5.28 7.22 39.51
N SER A 861 -4.43 7.03 40.53
CA SER A 861 -3.95 8.11 41.42
C SER A 861 -2.79 8.91 40.82
N LYS A 862 -2.68 10.21 41.14
CA LYS A 862 -1.58 11.06 40.68
C LYS A 862 -0.20 10.60 41.18
N GLN A 863 -0.14 9.99 42.36
CA GLN A 863 1.09 9.46 42.97
C GLN A 863 1.61 8.19 42.27
N SER A 864 0.79 7.57 41.40
CA SER A 864 1.13 6.29 40.79
C SER A 864 1.96 6.40 39.50
N LEU A 865 2.26 7.62 39.04
CA LEU A 865 3.03 7.93 37.84
C LEU A 865 4.04 9.05 38.13
N ASP A 866 5.34 8.78 37.94
CA ASP A 866 6.43 9.78 37.96
C ASP A 866 6.40 10.66 36.70
N LEU A 867 5.29 11.37 36.48
CA LEU A 867 5.17 12.35 35.39
C LEU A 867 5.50 13.75 35.91
N PRO A 868 6.22 14.57 35.12
CA PRO A 868 6.56 15.94 35.52
C PRO A 868 5.29 16.75 35.80
N VAL A 869 5.19 17.25 37.04
CA VAL A 869 4.11 18.14 37.46
C VAL A 869 4.40 19.51 36.87
N SER A 870 3.72 19.84 35.77
CA SER A 870 3.74 21.21 35.23
C SER A 870 3.08 22.16 36.22
N SER A 871 3.84 23.08 36.78
CA SER A 871 3.38 24.19 37.61
C SER A 871 2.98 25.39 36.74
N ALA A 872 2.03 25.19 35.82
CA ALA A 872 1.47 26.31 35.08
C ALA A 872 0.70 27.22 36.06
N LYS A 873 1.28 28.37 36.41
CA LYS A 873 0.59 29.41 37.19
C LYS A 873 -0.68 29.84 36.45
N ARG A 874 -1.80 29.94 37.16
CA ARG A 874 -3.01 30.64 36.68
C ARG A 874 -2.62 32.09 36.37
N SER A 875 -2.39 32.43 35.11
CA SER A 875 -2.39 33.85 34.72
C SER A 875 -3.84 34.29 34.56
N GLU A 876 -4.15 35.48 35.08
CA GLU A 876 -5.40 36.17 34.73
C GLU A 876 -5.47 36.25 33.21
N THR A 877 -6.53 35.69 32.65
CA THR A 877 -6.63 35.40 31.22
C THR A 877 -7.66 36.36 30.64
N MET A 878 -7.30 37.05 29.56
CA MET A 878 -8.25 37.85 28.77
C MET A 878 -9.51 37.03 28.45
N THR A 879 -10.68 37.66 28.48
CA THR A 879 -11.94 37.01 28.07
C THR A 879 -11.88 36.62 26.59
N ALA A 880 -12.64 35.59 26.20
CA ALA A 880 -12.70 35.13 24.81
C ALA A 880 -13.05 36.28 23.83
N THR A 881 -14.01 37.13 24.19
CA THR A 881 -14.42 38.30 23.40
C THR A 881 -13.30 39.32 23.23
N ALA A 882 -12.54 39.60 24.29
CA ALA A 882 -11.40 40.53 24.22
C ALA A 882 -10.28 39.95 23.35
N ALA A 883 -10.01 38.65 23.47
CA ALA A 883 -9.03 37.94 22.65
C ALA A 883 -9.42 37.93 21.16
N ALA A 884 -10.69 37.69 20.84
CA ALA A 884 -11.23 37.74 19.48
C ALA A 884 -11.07 39.13 18.85
N THR A 885 -11.44 40.17 19.61
CA THR A 885 -11.32 41.57 19.18
C THR A 885 -9.86 41.93 18.90
N LEU A 886 -8.95 41.55 19.79
CA LEU A 886 -7.52 41.80 19.65
C LEU A 886 -6.94 41.09 18.41
N MET A 887 -7.26 39.81 18.19
CA MET A 887 -6.83 39.06 16.99
C MET A 887 -7.32 39.73 15.69
N CYS A 888 -8.58 40.19 15.66
CA CYS A 888 -9.13 40.88 14.50
C CYS A 888 -8.39 42.19 14.22
N ARG A 889 -8.12 42.99 15.26
CA ARG A 889 -7.37 44.25 15.15
C ARG A 889 -5.94 44.01 14.67
N ILE A 890 -5.23 43.00 15.19
CA ILE A 890 -3.88 42.63 14.76
C ILE A 890 -3.87 42.33 13.26
N ARG A 891 -4.77 41.47 12.78
CA ARG A 891 -4.87 41.10 11.36
C ARG A 891 -5.19 42.30 10.48
N SER A 892 -6.04 43.21 10.95
CA SER A 892 -6.43 44.42 10.24
C SER A 892 -5.28 45.43 10.15
N ALA A 893 -4.50 45.59 11.21
CA ALA A 893 -3.35 46.52 11.22
C ALA A 893 -2.27 46.15 10.20
N GLY A 894 -2.10 44.85 9.92
CA GLY A 894 -1.16 44.37 8.92
C GLY A 894 -1.71 44.26 7.50
N SER A 895 -3.03 44.31 7.30
CA SER A 895 -3.66 44.04 6.01
C SER A 895 -3.90 45.32 5.22
N ARG A 896 -3.46 45.35 3.96
CA ARG A 896 -3.74 46.48 3.05
C ARG A 896 -5.12 46.39 2.39
N LEU A 897 -5.81 45.27 2.57
CA LEU A 897 -7.10 44.99 1.94
C LEU A 897 -8.29 45.56 2.75
N GLY A 898 -8.06 46.03 3.99
CA GLY A 898 -9.10 46.54 4.89
C GLY A 898 -10.03 45.42 5.39
N PHE A 899 -10.19 45.30 6.70
CA PHE A 899 -11.07 44.28 7.29
C PHE A 899 -12.32 44.93 7.89
N HIS A 900 -13.48 44.70 7.24
CA HIS A 900 -14.79 44.84 7.88
C HIS A 900 -15.53 43.53 7.70
N ARG A 901 -15.57 42.73 8.76
CA ARG A 901 -16.62 41.73 9.00
C ARG A 901 -16.91 41.69 10.48
#